data_AF-A0A8J8JCA8-F1
#
_entry.id   AF-A0A8J8JCA8-F1
#
_cell.length_a   1.000
_cell.length_b   1.000
_cell.length_c   1.000
_cell.angle_alpha   90.00
_cell.angle_beta   90.00
_cell.angle_gamma   90.00
#
_symmetry.space_group_name_H-M   'P 1'
#
loop_
_entity.id
_entity.type
_entity.pdbx_description
1 polymer ?
#
loop_
_entity_poly.entity_id
_entity_poly.type
_entity_poly.pdbx_seq_one_letter_code
_entity_poly.pdbx_strand_id
1 'polypeptide(L)'
;MKKESLYLPLLLIASFILRLIPHRTLLLATYDEYLHKDITLRIVHYGLDSISKDIPSLLGLRAYSYPPLFHIIGAAFYRIFPSDYLFFILPAIYGTLAVFGFYLAFKELMGDRKRALLATTLLAFAPNFIYRTSLYIPENLGLFFFSLSMLFGIRFLKSKRLKDLIPLALVFALYMVTHRGWIFFALASLIVLVSYWWGFIKRHLHYFVALAVIALIAYTQVSFIHSTLGELALRLQRSEVSFLGYFKWIGVVQLVFGAIASPYYFRRDSIRRGFVLWAWAFIFAGGVSFRFRDPYAAIPLSAMAAEYLIDVAFPVIGPALRKAFDGVRGFGAEWIQSVSRKKWLASLVVLLILVSPLAQGVYGAYKYIEAPTVSDKEAYEWIAQNTPENATILVWWDMGYLLIGNTKRKDVVIWKKVYQGFFGEAPTVQEATQAYFDHVVMFSSNQRKWAYYLMKKYNVSYIFVDRKRYSYGFIRYGLMEYAPYDTHFKLEFCNGGSVIYRFIPEPTLKMEQPFPVNYTGNYSPLVNFLEKFWTGYNYADFDSRYKAYFNLNAWMVDLYSRLYQRTGDEDFKSRVDWLLRWLSYKQMKNGAFPWGIPPNDFTLYTAYTLEPLKDINFDGKEKSLSLLESREREDYFMTTPKDSRGGMVTNALMLPIYKELGILNSTTEKNIVGQLLKEQKGDGSWNDNLGTTIAVASSLARYYQLTGNESALDSVKKAAQWMTGEQEDSGKLKAEKYEYAYSRATYAQMVYIYHVAGLSDAEERTLRFIEETFNPNREVHPLDAVLTMYRYFGYAYGRDRAVEILNELLRLHPLLEFS
;
A
#
# COMPACT_ATOMS: atom_id res chain seq x y z
N MET A 1 -51.78 -19.98 5.81
CA MET A 1 -50.60 -19.75 4.96
C MET A 1 -49.71 -21.00 4.98
N LYS A 2 -49.35 -21.59 3.82
CA LYS A 2 -48.43 -22.73 3.78
C LYS A 2 -47.07 -22.29 4.34
N LYS A 3 -46.45 -23.03 5.28
CA LYS A 3 -45.15 -22.69 5.91
C LYS A 3 -44.06 -22.26 4.92
N GLU A 4 -44.12 -22.79 3.69
CA GLU A 4 -43.25 -22.45 2.57
C GLU A 4 -43.28 -20.97 2.13
N SER A 5 -44.40 -20.25 2.32
CA SER A 5 -44.49 -18.84 1.96
C SER A 5 -43.70 -17.91 2.88
N LEU A 6 -43.28 -18.39 4.06
CA LEU A 6 -42.49 -17.62 5.03
C LEU A 6 -40.98 -17.74 4.78
N TYR A 7 -40.51 -18.83 4.17
CA TYR A 7 -39.07 -19.07 4.01
C TYR A 7 -38.40 -18.16 2.99
N LEU A 8 -39.08 -17.78 1.90
CA LEU A 8 -38.51 -16.85 0.93
C LEU A 8 -38.31 -15.45 1.54
N PRO A 9 -39.31 -14.83 2.21
CA PRO A 9 -39.08 -13.59 2.96
C PRO A 9 -37.92 -13.68 3.95
N LEU A 10 -37.83 -14.76 4.74
CA LEU A 10 -36.72 -14.97 5.68
C LEU A 10 -35.37 -15.05 4.97
N LEU A 11 -35.29 -15.76 3.84
CA LEU A 11 -34.08 -15.83 3.02
C LEU A 11 -33.68 -14.45 2.49
N LEU A 12 -34.63 -13.64 2.02
CA LEU A 12 -34.36 -12.29 1.52
C LEU A 12 -33.90 -11.35 2.63
N ILE A 13 -34.50 -11.41 3.82
CA ILE A 13 -34.06 -10.63 4.98
C ILE A 13 -32.65 -11.04 5.41
N ALA A 14 -32.38 -12.34 5.54
CA ALA A 14 -31.05 -12.85 5.89
C ALA A 14 -30.01 -12.47 4.83
N SER A 15 -30.37 -12.57 3.56
CA SER A 15 -29.56 -12.14 2.42
C SER A 15 -29.20 -10.66 2.48
N PHE A 16 -30.17 -9.80 2.81
CA PHE A 16 -29.98 -8.35 2.93
C PHE A 16 -29.02 -8.01 4.08
N ILE A 17 -29.28 -8.54 5.28
CA ILE A 17 -28.44 -8.31 6.47
C ILE A 17 -27.00 -8.74 6.20
N LEU A 18 -26.81 -9.93 5.61
CA LEU A 18 -25.48 -10.46 5.34
C LEU A 18 -24.70 -9.58 4.34
N ARG A 19 -25.40 -8.95 3.39
CA ARG A 19 -24.77 -8.06 2.40
C ARG A 19 -24.40 -6.68 2.96
N LEU A 20 -24.86 -6.33 4.16
CA LEU A 20 -24.43 -5.11 4.87
C LEU A 20 -23.14 -5.32 5.68
N ILE A 21 -22.76 -6.57 5.98
CA ILE A 21 -21.59 -6.90 6.81
C ILE A 21 -20.28 -6.31 6.26
N PRO A 22 -20.01 -6.29 4.94
CA PRO A 22 -18.78 -5.70 4.43
C PRO A 22 -18.59 -4.22 4.77
N HIS A 23 -19.68 -3.46 4.88
CA HIS A 23 -19.67 -2.03 5.23
C HIS A 23 -19.92 -1.75 6.72
N ARG A 24 -19.75 -2.74 7.60
CA ARG A 24 -19.98 -2.62 9.06
C ARG A 24 -19.18 -1.50 9.74
N THR A 25 -18.07 -1.06 9.15
CA THR A 25 -17.23 0.03 9.67
C THR A 25 -17.56 1.39 9.06
N LEU A 26 -18.62 1.50 8.24
CA LEU A 26 -18.98 2.70 7.47
C LEU A 26 -17.87 3.18 6.53
N LEU A 27 -17.04 2.24 6.07
CA LEU A 27 -16.03 2.44 5.03
C LEU A 27 -16.38 1.54 3.84
N LEU A 28 -16.01 1.98 2.64
CA LEU A 28 -16.12 1.13 1.45
C LEU A 28 -15.17 -0.05 1.60
N ALA A 29 -15.68 -1.24 1.29
CA ALA A 29 -15.06 -2.50 1.67
C ALA A 29 -13.94 -2.93 0.71
N THR A 30 -13.89 -2.37 -0.51
CA THR A 30 -12.87 -2.69 -1.51
C THR A 30 -12.43 -1.47 -2.31
N TYR A 31 -11.24 -1.53 -2.94
CA TYR A 31 -10.71 -0.43 -3.75
C TYR A 31 -11.61 -0.03 -4.93
N ASP A 32 -12.23 -1.00 -5.60
CA ASP A 32 -13.10 -0.75 -6.77
C ASP A 32 -14.33 0.12 -6.43
N GLU A 33 -14.83 0.04 -5.19
CA GLU A 33 -15.98 0.85 -4.77
C GLU A 33 -15.66 2.34 -4.71
N TYR A 34 -14.43 2.71 -4.34
CA TYR A 34 -13.98 4.11 -4.30
C TYR A 34 -14.01 4.72 -5.71
N LEU A 35 -13.56 3.97 -6.71
CA LEU A 35 -13.64 4.34 -8.12
C LEU A 35 -15.11 4.56 -8.54
N HIS A 36 -15.98 3.58 -8.26
CA HIS A 36 -17.36 3.66 -8.73
C HIS A 36 -18.19 4.71 -7.99
N LYS A 37 -17.95 4.93 -6.69
CA LYS A 37 -18.48 6.08 -5.95
C LYS A 37 -18.10 7.38 -6.63
N ASP A 38 -16.82 7.58 -6.94
CA ASP A 38 -16.33 8.81 -7.58
C ASP A 38 -16.96 9.02 -8.97
N ILE A 39 -17.03 7.98 -9.81
CA ILE A 39 -17.72 8.07 -11.12
C ILE A 39 -19.18 8.50 -10.95
N THR A 40 -19.91 7.88 -10.02
CA THR A 40 -21.30 8.25 -9.71
C THR A 40 -21.40 9.73 -9.30
N LEU A 41 -20.54 10.18 -8.38
CA LEU A 41 -20.54 11.57 -7.91
C LEU A 41 -20.16 12.57 -9.01
N ARG A 42 -19.28 12.21 -9.94
CA ARG A 42 -18.97 13.02 -11.12
C ARG A 42 -20.18 13.17 -12.04
N ILE A 43 -20.96 12.12 -12.26
CA ILE A 43 -22.21 12.22 -13.04
C ILE A 43 -23.22 13.12 -12.32
N VAL A 44 -23.32 13.05 -10.99
CA VAL A 44 -24.18 13.95 -10.21
C VAL A 44 -23.79 15.41 -10.46
N HIS A 45 -22.48 15.71 -10.41
CA HIS A 45 -21.91 17.05 -10.52
C HIS A 45 -21.91 17.61 -11.95
N TYR A 46 -21.45 16.83 -12.95
CA TYR A 46 -21.28 17.29 -14.33
C TYR A 46 -22.48 16.97 -15.24
N GLY A 47 -23.44 16.16 -14.78
CA GLY A 47 -24.59 15.75 -15.57
C GLY A 47 -24.33 14.56 -16.50
N LEU A 48 -25.39 14.08 -17.16
CA LEU A 48 -25.34 12.90 -18.03
C LEU A 48 -24.56 13.14 -19.32
N ASP A 49 -24.46 14.39 -19.77
CA ASP A 49 -23.71 14.78 -20.97
C ASP A 49 -22.20 14.58 -20.84
N SER A 50 -21.70 14.39 -19.60
CA SER A 50 -20.30 14.07 -19.33
C SER A 50 -19.91 12.64 -19.73
N ILE A 51 -20.88 11.74 -19.94
CA ILE A 51 -20.64 10.35 -20.29
C ILE A 51 -20.15 10.25 -21.74
N SER A 52 -19.17 9.37 -21.97
CA SER A 52 -18.62 9.12 -23.31
C SER A 52 -19.70 8.75 -24.32
N LYS A 53 -19.53 9.22 -25.56
CA LYS A 53 -20.40 8.89 -26.71
C LYS A 53 -19.89 7.69 -27.52
N ASP A 54 -18.77 7.10 -27.12
CA ASP A 54 -18.14 5.97 -27.80
C ASP A 54 -18.90 4.66 -27.53
N ILE A 55 -19.69 4.19 -28.51
CA ILE A 55 -20.59 3.02 -28.37
C ILE A 55 -19.84 1.75 -27.89
N PRO A 56 -18.71 1.35 -28.50
CA PRO A 56 -17.86 0.29 -27.96
C PRO A 56 -17.45 0.48 -26.49
N SER A 57 -17.19 1.71 -26.07
CA SER A 57 -16.90 2.02 -24.66
C SER A 57 -18.13 1.79 -23.77
N LEU A 58 -19.29 2.29 -24.19
CA LEU A 58 -20.58 2.17 -23.50
C LEU A 58 -21.06 0.72 -23.32
N LEU A 59 -20.66 -0.19 -24.21
CA LEU A 59 -20.97 -1.62 -24.13
C LEU A 59 -19.90 -2.44 -23.38
N GLY A 60 -18.83 -1.78 -22.90
CA GLY A 60 -17.71 -2.44 -22.23
C GLY A 60 -16.84 -3.29 -23.16
N LEU A 61 -16.82 -2.96 -24.45
CA LEU A 61 -16.05 -3.67 -25.48
C LEU A 61 -14.64 -3.09 -25.67
N ARG A 62 -14.42 -1.82 -25.29
CA ARG A 62 -13.09 -1.19 -25.23
C ARG A 62 -12.42 -1.42 -23.88
N ALA A 63 -11.11 -1.22 -23.85
CA ALA A 63 -10.29 -1.50 -22.69
C ALA A 63 -10.76 -0.64 -21.50
N TYR A 64 -11.23 -1.32 -20.45
CA TYR A 64 -11.51 -0.75 -19.13
C TYR A 64 -12.54 0.38 -19.06
N SER A 65 -13.44 0.44 -20.05
CA SER A 65 -14.68 1.20 -19.93
C SER A 65 -15.73 0.39 -19.15
N TYR A 66 -16.46 1.08 -18.27
CA TYR A 66 -17.63 0.51 -17.59
C TYR A 66 -18.89 1.01 -18.31
N PRO A 67 -19.85 0.12 -18.62
CA PRO A 67 -21.15 0.56 -19.08
C PRO A 67 -21.84 1.48 -18.05
N PRO A 68 -22.55 2.54 -18.48
CA PRO A 68 -22.89 3.64 -17.59
C PRO A 68 -24.14 3.42 -16.72
N LEU A 69 -25.00 2.44 -17.03
CA LEU A 69 -26.34 2.36 -16.42
C LEU A 69 -26.28 2.21 -14.89
N PHE A 70 -25.28 1.46 -14.38
CA PHE A 70 -25.06 1.33 -12.94
C PHE A 70 -24.82 2.70 -12.27
N HIS A 71 -23.93 3.52 -12.84
CA HIS A 71 -23.60 4.84 -12.31
C HIS A 71 -24.73 5.84 -12.51
N ILE A 72 -25.47 5.77 -13.61
CA ILE A 72 -26.66 6.61 -13.87
C ILE A 72 -27.73 6.37 -12.80
N ILE A 73 -28.05 5.10 -12.52
CA ILE A 73 -29.02 4.75 -11.48
C ILE A 73 -28.50 5.20 -10.11
N GLY A 74 -27.22 4.96 -9.81
CA GLY A 74 -26.57 5.45 -8.59
C GLY A 74 -26.69 6.96 -8.42
N ALA A 75 -26.45 7.73 -9.49
CA ALA A 75 -26.54 9.18 -9.49
C ALA A 75 -27.98 9.67 -9.29
N ALA A 76 -28.96 8.99 -9.88
CA ALA A 76 -30.37 9.28 -9.66
C ALA A 76 -30.77 9.07 -8.20
N PHE A 77 -30.37 7.95 -7.57
CA PHE A 77 -30.62 7.72 -6.15
C PHE A 77 -29.88 8.73 -5.25
N TYR A 78 -28.64 9.09 -5.58
CA TYR A 78 -27.87 10.07 -4.81
C TYR A 78 -28.48 11.48 -4.87
N ARG A 79 -29.08 11.86 -6.01
CA ARG A 79 -29.82 13.12 -6.12
C ARG A 79 -31.07 13.16 -5.22
N ILE A 80 -31.71 12.02 -5.00
CA ILE A 80 -32.87 11.91 -4.09
C ILE A 80 -32.41 11.83 -2.63
N PHE A 81 -31.33 11.08 -2.36
CA PHE A 81 -30.77 10.85 -1.04
C PHE A 81 -29.27 11.18 -1.04
N PRO A 82 -28.89 12.47 -0.89
CA PRO A 82 -27.50 12.93 -0.98
C PRO A 82 -26.71 12.56 0.28
N SER A 83 -26.41 11.27 0.43
CA SER A 83 -25.72 10.72 1.58
C SER A 83 -24.81 9.56 1.20
N ASP A 84 -23.64 9.48 1.84
CA ASP A 84 -22.69 8.39 1.66
C ASP A 84 -23.26 7.02 2.09
N TYR A 85 -24.27 6.98 2.97
CA TYR A 85 -24.97 5.76 3.34
C TYR A 85 -25.61 5.04 2.14
N LEU A 86 -25.92 5.77 1.07
CA LEU A 86 -26.43 5.18 -0.17
C LEU A 86 -25.48 4.11 -0.71
N PHE A 87 -24.17 4.37 -0.67
CA PHE A 87 -23.16 3.46 -1.22
C PHE A 87 -23.00 2.17 -0.40
N PHE A 88 -23.52 2.14 0.84
CA PHE A 88 -23.53 0.95 1.70
C PHE A 88 -24.83 0.14 1.56
N ILE A 89 -25.96 0.83 1.43
CA ILE A 89 -27.29 0.19 1.41
C ILE A 89 -27.67 -0.30 0.01
N LEU A 90 -27.37 0.48 -1.03
CA LEU A 90 -27.78 0.18 -2.40
C LEU A 90 -27.21 -1.17 -2.92
N PRO A 91 -25.95 -1.54 -2.62
CA PRO A 91 -25.44 -2.87 -2.93
C PRO A 91 -26.25 -4.01 -2.30
N ALA A 92 -26.66 -3.86 -1.04
CA ALA A 92 -27.44 -4.88 -0.34
C ALA A 92 -28.85 -5.04 -0.96
N ILE A 93 -29.45 -3.94 -1.43
CA ILE A 93 -30.70 -3.96 -2.18
C ILE A 93 -30.52 -4.74 -3.49
N TYR A 94 -29.56 -4.35 -4.33
CA TYR A 94 -29.32 -5.02 -5.62
C TYR A 94 -28.98 -6.50 -5.45
N GLY A 95 -28.15 -6.83 -4.46
CA GLY A 95 -27.81 -8.22 -4.19
C GLY A 95 -29.00 -9.05 -3.73
N THR A 96 -29.90 -8.47 -2.94
CA THR A 96 -31.13 -9.15 -2.51
C THR A 96 -32.13 -9.31 -3.66
N LEU A 97 -32.23 -8.32 -4.55
CA LEU A 97 -32.99 -8.43 -5.79
C LEU A 97 -32.43 -9.53 -6.71
N ALA A 98 -31.11 -9.66 -6.81
CA ALA A 98 -30.47 -10.75 -7.54
C ALA A 98 -30.82 -12.12 -6.95
N VAL A 99 -30.78 -12.26 -5.61
CA VAL A 99 -31.22 -13.50 -4.91
C VAL A 99 -32.67 -13.82 -5.27
N PHE A 100 -33.57 -12.83 -5.23
CA PHE A 100 -34.95 -13.02 -5.62
C PHE A 100 -35.11 -13.43 -7.10
N GLY A 101 -34.39 -12.78 -8.00
CA GLY A 101 -34.40 -13.12 -9.42
C GLY A 101 -33.90 -14.55 -9.69
N PHE A 102 -32.84 -15.01 -9.00
CA PHE A 102 -32.39 -16.39 -9.09
C PHE A 102 -33.40 -17.39 -8.53
N TYR A 103 -34.14 -17.05 -7.46
CA TYR A 103 -35.26 -17.87 -7.01
C TYR A 103 -36.33 -18.03 -8.08
N LEU A 104 -36.71 -16.95 -8.77
CA LEU A 104 -37.67 -17.04 -9.88
C LEU A 104 -37.13 -17.93 -11.01
N ALA A 105 -35.87 -17.75 -11.40
CA ALA A 105 -35.23 -18.55 -12.45
C ALA A 105 -35.14 -20.04 -12.08
N PHE A 106 -34.74 -20.36 -10.84
CA PHE A 106 -34.67 -21.76 -10.38
C PHE A 106 -36.05 -22.39 -10.18
N LYS A 107 -37.04 -21.62 -9.73
CA LYS A 107 -38.43 -22.08 -9.67
C LYS A 107 -38.95 -22.44 -11.06
N GLU A 108 -38.64 -21.62 -12.05
CA GLU A 108 -38.97 -21.93 -13.45
C GLU A 108 -38.22 -23.19 -13.92
N LEU A 109 -36.92 -23.32 -13.64
CA LEU A 109 -36.10 -24.49 -14.02
C LEU A 109 -36.66 -25.81 -13.43
N MET A 110 -36.91 -25.81 -12.13
CA MET A 110 -37.17 -27.03 -11.36
C MET A 110 -38.67 -27.37 -11.27
N GLY A 111 -39.56 -26.39 -11.47
CA GLY A 111 -41.00 -26.56 -11.32
C GLY A 111 -41.46 -26.78 -9.87
N ASP A 112 -40.54 -26.78 -8.90
CA ASP A 112 -40.80 -27.05 -7.50
C ASP A 112 -40.25 -25.93 -6.61
N ARG A 113 -41.06 -25.51 -5.62
CA ARG A 113 -40.73 -24.38 -4.74
C ARG A 113 -39.62 -24.75 -3.74
N LYS A 114 -39.58 -25.99 -3.25
CA LYS A 114 -38.59 -26.41 -2.23
C LYS A 114 -37.21 -26.53 -2.83
N ARG A 115 -37.11 -27.16 -4.01
CA ARG A 115 -35.85 -27.28 -4.77
C ARG A 115 -35.30 -25.90 -5.15
N ALA A 116 -36.16 -25.01 -5.65
CA ALA A 116 -35.78 -23.65 -5.97
C ALA A 116 -35.30 -22.86 -4.75
N LEU A 117 -36.02 -22.94 -3.64
CA LEU A 117 -35.64 -22.27 -2.40
C LEU A 117 -34.27 -22.77 -1.89
N LEU A 118 -34.02 -24.08 -1.92
CA LEU A 118 -32.73 -24.64 -1.53
C LEU A 118 -31.61 -24.17 -2.49
N ALA A 119 -31.83 -24.24 -3.81
CA ALA A 119 -30.86 -23.78 -4.80
C ALA A 119 -30.49 -22.31 -4.61
N THR A 120 -31.48 -21.46 -4.38
CA THR A 120 -31.26 -20.04 -4.07
C THR A 120 -30.55 -19.86 -2.74
N THR A 121 -30.88 -20.63 -1.70
CA THR A 121 -30.20 -20.56 -0.41
C THR A 121 -28.72 -20.89 -0.55
N LEU A 122 -28.40 -21.98 -1.27
CA LEU A 122 -27.02 -22.36 -1.57
C LEU A 122 -26.28 -21.26 -2.32
N LEU A 123 -26.89 -20.66 -3.35
CA LEU A 123 -26.26 -19.57 -4.10
C LEU A 123 -26.11 -18.28 -3.27
N ALA A 124 -27.16 -17.88 -2.55
CA ALA A 124 -27.22 -16.63 -1.80
C ALA A 124 -26.13 -16.52 -0.73
N PHE A 125 -25.69 -17.65 -0.19
CA PHE A 125 -24.64 -17.77 0.81
C PHE A 125 -23.29 -18.29 0.26
N ALA A 126 -23.15 -18.45 -1.06
CA ALA A 126 -21.86 -18.73 -1.66
C ALA A 126 -20.92 -17.51 -1.49
N PRO A 127 -19.70 -17.66 -0.93
CA PRO A 127 -18.83 -16.52 -0.63
C PRO A 127 -18.49 -15.62 -1.82
N ASN A 128 -18.29 -16.19 -3.02
CA ASN A 128 -18.04 -15.41 -4.23
C ASN A 128 -19.28 -14.62 -4.71
N PHE A 129 -20.47 -15.18 -4.51
CA PHE A 129 -21.72 -14.51 -4.85
C PHE A 129 -21.96 -13.36 -3.89
N ILE A 130 -21.73 -13.56 -2.59
CA ILE A 130 -21.76 -12.49 -1.59
C ILE A 130 -20.76 -11.39 -1.96
N TYR A 131 -19.50 -11.74 -2.23
CA TYR A 131 -18.48 -10.78 -2.63
C TYR A 131 -18.94 -9.88 -3.77
N ARG A 132 -19.58 -10.43 -4.81
CA ARG A 132 -20.06 -9.63 -5.96
C ARG A 132 -21.39 -8.92 -5.73
N THR A 133 -22.17 -9.32 -4.73
CA THR A 133 -23.50 -8.78 -4.46
C THR A 133 -23.61 -7.95 -3.19
N SER A 134 -22.50 -7.75 -2.49
CA SER A 134 -22.39 -6.87 -1.32
C SER A 134 -21.66 -5.55 -1.60
N LEU A 135 -21.01 -5.40 -2.76
CA LEU A 135 -20.16 -4.25 -3.07
C LEU A 135 -20.85 -3.27 -4.01
N TYR A 136 -20.51 -1.98 -3.89
CA TYR A 136 -20.91 -0.92 -4.82
C TYR A 136 -20.11 -1.00 -6.14
N ILE A 137 -20.36 -2.05 -6.90
CA ILE A 137 -19.72 -2.32 -8.19
C ILE A 137 -20.77 -2.69 -9.25
N PRO A 138 -20.55 -2.40 -10.55
CA PRO A 138 -21.50 -2.69 -11.62
C PRO A 138 -21.89 -4.17 -11.74
N GLU A 139 -21.00 -5.09 -11.37
CA GLU A 139 -21.25 -6.53 -11.32
C GLU A 139 -22.49 -6.87 -10.47
N ASN A 140 -22.76 -6.12 -9.41
CA ASN A 140 -23.86 -6.40 -8.48
C ASN A 140 -25.22 -6.24 -9.17
N LEU A 141 -25.50 -5.05 -9.72
CA LEU A 141 -26.71 -4.81 -10.51
C LEU A 141 -26.72 -5.68 -11.79
N GLY A 142 -25.56 -5.92 -12.36
CA GLY A 142 -25.40 -6.85 -13.48
C GLY A 142 -25.88 -8.26 -13.17
N LEU A 143 -25.62 -8.79 -11.96
CA LEU A 143 -26.09 -10.12 -11.55
C LEU A 143 -27.61 -10.18 -11.33
N PHE A 144 -28.23 -9.06 -10.95
CA PHE A 144 -29.70 -8.98 -10.94
C PHE A 144 -30.26 -9.12 -12.36
N PHE A 145 -29.77 -8.35 -13.34
CA PHE A 145 -30.21 -8.49 -14.72
C PHE A 145 -29.85 -9.86 -15.32
N PHE A 146 -28.69 -10.43 -15.00
CA PHE A 146 -28.33 -11.80 -15.35
C PHE A 146 -29.40 -12.79 -14.90
N SER A 147 -29.86 -12.69 -13.65
CA SER A 147 -30.86 -13.60 -13.08
C SER A 147 -32.22 -13.51 -13.79
N LEU A 148 -32.62 -12.29 -14.20
CA LEU A 148 -33.84 -12.06 -14.98
C LEU A 148 -33.70 -12.55 -16.42
N SER A 149 -32.56 -12.32 -17.07
CA SER A 149 -32.26 -12.89 -18.39
C SER A 149 -32.27 -14.42 -18.34
N MET A 150 -31.74 -15.02 -17.28
CA MET A 150 -31.80 -16.47 -17.06
C MET A 150 -33.24 -16.96 -16.88
N LEU A 151 -34.08 -16.25 -16.12
CA LEU A 151 -35.50 -16.57 -15.97
C LEU A 151 -36.22 -16.61 -17.33
N PHE A 152 -36.15 -15.53 -18.11
CA PHE A 152 -36.84 -15.47 -19.41
C PHE A 152 -36.23 -16.42 -20.44
N GLY A 153 -34.91 -16.62 -20.39
CA GLY A 153 -34.21 -17.63 -21.19
C GLY A 153 -34.72 -19.05 -20.92
N ILE A 154 -34.85 -19.44 -19.65
CA ILE A 154 -35.41 -20.76 -19.28
C ILE A 154 -36.88 -20.86 -19.70
N ARG A 155 -37.69 -19.81 -19.50
CA ARG A 155 -39.08 -19.79 -19.97
C ARG A 155 -39.17 -20.04 -21.46
N PHE A 156 -38.39 -19.30 -22.25
CA PHE A 156 -38.33 -19.48 -23.70
C PHE A 156 -37.91 -20.89 -24.08
N LEU A 157 -36.86 -21.44 -23.45
CA LEU A 157 -36.37 -22.80 -23.73
C LEU A 157 -37.40 -23.90 -23.41
N LYS A 158 -38.30 -23.66 -22.44
CA LYS A 158 -39.39 -24.58 -22.08
C LYS A 158 -40.64 -24.38 -22.93
N SER A 159 -41.07 -23.13 -23.12
CA SER A 159 -42.34 -22.78 -23.75
C SER A 159 -42.25 -22.73 -25.28
N LYS A 160 -41.06 -22.43 -25.81
CA LYS A 160 -40.78 -22.08 -27.22
C LYS A 160 -41.62 -20.92 -27.76
N ARG A 161 -42.20 -20.09 -26.89
CA ARG A 161 -43.05 -18.96 -27.28
C ARG A 161 -42.19 -17.73 -27.56
N LEU A 162 -42.33 -17.14 -28.75
CA LEU A 162 -41.62 -15.91 -29.13
C LEU A 162 -41.92 -14.72 -28.19
N LYS A 163 -43.08 -14.73 -27.51
CA LYS A 163 -43.43 -13.72 -26.50
C LYS A 163 -42.42 -13.64 -25.36
N ASP A 164 -41.74 -14.74 -25.02
CA ASP A 164 -40.72 -14.76 -23.97
C ASP A 164 -39.38 -14.14 -24.42
N LEU A 165 -39.17 -13.95 -25.73
CA LEU A 165 -37.97 -13.29 -26.27
C LEU A 165 -37.99 -11.77 -26.07
N ILE A 166 -39.17 -11.14 -26.06
CA ILE A 166 -39.29 -9.69 -25.85
C ILE A 166 -38.74 -9.26 -24.46
N PRO A 167 -39.22 -9.82 -23.34
CA PRO A 167 -38.68 -9.47 -22.02
C PRO A 167 -37.23 -9.93 -21.86
N LEU A 168 -36.82 -11.05 -22.49
CA LEU A 168 -35.42 -11.47 -22.52
C LEU A 168 -34.52 -10.42 -23.20
N ALA A 169 -34.89 -9.98 -24.40
CA ALA A 169 -34.13 -9.00 -25.17
C ALA A 169 -34.05 -7.66 -24.43
N LEU A 170 -35.15 -7.19 -23.84
CA LEU A 170 -35.18 -5.94 -23.09
C LEU A 170 -34.25 -6.00 -21.86
N VAL A 171 -34.37 -7.04 -21.03
CA VAL A 171 -33.52 -7.19 -19.84
C VAL A 171 -32.07 -7.41 -20.22
N PHE A 172 -31.80 -8.16 -21.29
CA PHE A 172 -30.44 -8.39 -21.77
C PHE A 172 -29.81 -7.11 -22.31
N ALA A 173 -30.56 -6.27 -23.02
CA ALA A 173 -30.09 -4.95 -23.45
C ALA A 173 -29.74 -4.06 -22.23
N LEU A 174 -30.59 -4.04 -21.19
CA LEU A 174 -30.28 -3.35 -19.93
C LEU A 174 -29.02 -3.92 -19.26
N TYR A 175 -28.83 -5.24 -19.30
CA TYR A 175 -27.63 -5.86 -18.77
C TYR A 175 -26.37 -5.41 -19.53
N MET A 176 -26.42 -5.36 -20.86
CA MET A 176 -25.30 -4.94 -21.70
C MET A 176 -24.80 -3.53 -21.36
N VAL A 177 -25.73 -2.61 -21.09
CA VAL A 177 -25.40 -1.23 -20.69
C VAL A 177 -25.14 -1.06 -19.18
N THR A 178 -25.27 -2.13 -18.38
CA THR A 178 -24.95 -2.13 -16.94
C THR A 178 -23.55 -2.65 -16.66
N HIS A 179 -23.18 -3.79 -17.24
CA HIS A 179 -21.90 -4.43 -16.94
C HIS A 179 -21.50 -5.41 -18.06
N ARG A 180 -20.20 -5.42 -18.41
CA ARG A 180 -19.59 -6.32 -19.42
C ARG A 180 -19.77 -7.82 -19.18
N GLY A 181 -20.25 -8.20 -18.00
CA GLY A 181 -20.52 -9.59 -17.63
C GLY A 181 -21.61 -10.26 -18.48
N TRP A 182 -22.33 -9.50 -19.30
CA TRP A 182 -23.25 -10.03 -20.32
C TRP A 182 -22.59 -11.05 -21.25
N ILE A 183 -21.27 -10.93 -21.47
CA ILE A 183 -20.49 -11.92 -22.23
C ILE A 183 -20.54 -13.30 -21.58
N PHE A 184 -20.45 -13.38 -20.24
CA PHE A 184 -20.56 -14.65 -19.52
C PHE A 184 -21.97 -15.25 -19.61
N PHE A 185 -23.01 -14.40 -19.64
CA PHE A 185 -24.38 -14.86 -19.88
C PHE A 185 -24.55 -15.41 -21.29
N ALA A 186 -24.03 -14.71 -22.31
CA ALA A 186 -24.08 -15.18 -23.69
C ALA A 186 -23.34 -16.51 -23.86
N LEU A 187 -22.15 -16.65 -23.26
CA LEU A 187 -21.39 -17.90 -23.27
C LEU A 187 -22.13 -19.04 -22.55
N ALA A 188 -22.68 -18.79 -21.35
CA ALA A 188 -23.46 -19.78 -20.63
C ALA A 188 -24.71 -20.21 -21.42
N SER A 189 -25.41 -19.24 -22.03
CA SER A 189 -26.58 -19.49 -22.87
C SER A 189 -26.22 -20.32 -24.10
N LEU A 190 -25.10 -20.01 -24.76
CA LEU A 190 -24.59 -20.79 -25.89
C LEU A 190 -24.29 -22.24 -25.49
N ILE A 191 -23.63 -22.46 -24.35
CA ILE A 191 -23.34 -23.81 -23.84
C ILE A 191 -24.64 -24.58 -23.56
N VAL A 192 -25.64 -23.91 -22.96
CA VAL A 192 -26.96 -24.52 -22.74
C VAL A 192 -27.66 -24.84 -24.06
N LEU A 193 -27.58 -23.98 -25.08
CA LEU A 193 -28.14 -24.25 -26.40
C LEU A 193 -27.46 -25.42 -27.11
N VAL A 194 -26.13 -25.52 -27.03
CA VAL A 194 -25.34 -26.64 -27.59
C VAL A 194 -25.81 -27.99 -27.02
N SER A 195 -26.28 -28.03 -25.78
CA SER A 195 -26.80 -29.27 -25.16
C SER A 195 -28.02 -29.86 -25.89
N TYR A 196 -28.79 -29.05 -26.62
CA TYR A 196 -29.90 -29.54 -27.46
C TYR A 196 -29.40 -30.36 -28.65
N TRP A 197 -28.16 -30.12 -29.09
CA TRP A 197 -27.53 -30.84 -30.19
C TRP A 197 -26.68 -32.02 -29.72
N TRP A 198 -26.74 -32.36 -28.44
CA TRP A 198 -25.94 -33.43 -27.84
C TRP A 198 -26.04 -34.77 -28.58
N GLY A 199 -27.25 -35.14 -29.03
CA GLY A 199 -27.47 -36.39 -29.78
C GLY A 199 -26.80 -36.40 -31.16
N PHE A 200 -26.62 -35.24 -31.79
CA PHE A 200 -25.89 -35.07 -33.04
C PHE A 200 -24.39 -35.06 -32.77
N ILE A 201 -23.93 -34.25 -31.80
CA ILE A 201 -22.53 -34.16 -31.40
C ILE A 201 -21.97 -35.54 -31.02
N LYS A 202 -22.70 -36.33 -30.24
CA LYS A 202 -22.27 -37.68 -29.83
C LYS A 202 -22.09 -38.62 -31.02
N ARG A 203 -22.96 -38.55 -32.03
CA ARG A 203 -22.88 -39.38 -33.26
C ARG A 203 -21.72 -38.97 -34.17
N HIS A 204 -21.37 -37.68 -34.16
CA HIS A 204 -20.40 -37.08 -35.05
C HIS A 204 -19.14 -36.58 -34.31
N LEU A 205 -18.82 -37.17 -33.16
CA LEU A 205 -17.78 -36.67 -32.26
C LEU A 205 -16.42 -36.53 -32.95
N HIS A 206 -16.08 -37.46 -33.84
CA HIS A 206 -14.83 -37.43 -34.60
C HIS A 206 -14.71 -36.17 -35.47
N TYR A 207 -15.80 -35.67 -36.08
CA TYR A 207 -15.78 -34.43 -36.84
C TYR A 207 -15.57 -33.21 -35.95
N PHE A 208 -16.18 -33.18 -34.76
CA PHE A 208 -15.97 -32.09 -33.79
C PHE A 208 -14.55 -32.08 -33.23
N VAL A 209 -13.97 -33.26 -32.97
CA VAL A 209 -12.56 -33.39 -32.57
C VAL A 209 -11.64 -32.93 -33.70
N ALA A 210 -11.90 -33.37 -34.94
CA ALA A 210 -11.14 -32.91 -36.10
C ALA A 210 -11.24 -31.39 -36.29
N LEU A 211 -12.44 -30.81 -36.15
CA LEU A 211 -12.63 -29.35 -36.21
C LEU A 211 -11.91 -28.62 -35.08
N ALA A 212 -11.90 -29.16 -33.86
CA ALA A 212 -11.16 -28.60 -32.74
C ALA A 212 -9.65 -28.65 -32.96
N VAL A 213 -9.13 -29.74 -33.54
CA VAL A 213 -7.73 -29.86 -33.94
C VAL A 213 -7.39 -28.88 -35.05
N ILE A 214 -8.23 -28.74 -36.08
CA ILE A 214 -8.07 -27.74 -37.15
C ILE A 214 -8.10 -26.33 -36.58
N ALA A 215 -9.02 -26.03 -35.65
CA ALA A 215 -9.10 -24.73 -34.98
C ALA A 215 -7.85 -24.45 -34.14
N LEU A 216 -7.31 -25.46 -33.46
CA LEU A 216 -6.06 -25.35 -32.70
C LEU A 216 -4.86 -25.12 -33.63
N ILE A 217 -4.77 -25.88 -34.73
CA ILE A 217 -3.74 -25.70 -35.75
C ILE A 217 -3.87 -24.30 -36.34
N ALA A 218 -5.06 -23.86 -36.74
CA ALA A 218 -5.31 -22.53 -37.27
C ALA A 218 -4.92 -21.43 -36.26
N TYR A 219 -5.23 -21.59 -34.97
CA TYR A 219 -4.80 -20.67 -33.93
C TYR A 219 -3.27 -20.61 -33.76
N THR A 220 -2.57 -21.72 -33.97
CA THR A 220 -1.09 -21.77 -33.87
C THR A 220 -0.35 -21.36 -35.14
N GLN A 221 -0.92 -21.60 -36.32
CA GLN A 221 -0.26 -21.46 -37.62
C GLN A 221 -0.72 -20.24 -38.43
N VAL A 222 -1.92 -19.71 -38.16
CA VAL A 222 -2.44 -18.53 -38.87
C VAL A 222 -2.25 -17.29 -38.01
N SER A 223 -1.26 -16.47 -38.38
CA SER A 223 -0.85 -15.26 -37.63
C SER A 223 -2.00 -14.31 -37.32
N PHE A 224 -2.94 -14.12 -38.25
CA PHE A 224 -4.13 -13.28 -38.06
C PHE A 224 -5.09 -13.81 -36.99
N ILE A 225 -5.35 -15.13 -36.99
CA ILE A 225 -6.21 -15.78 -35.99
C ILE A 225 -5.52 -15.74 -34.63
N HIS A 226 -4.20 -16.00 -34.61
CA HIS A 226 -3.39 -15.91 -33.41
C HIS A 226 -3.42 -14.49 -32.81
N SER A 227 -3.25 -13.45 -33.62
CA SER A 227 -3.24 -12.06 -33.14
C SER A 227 -4.62 -11.63 -32.63
N THR A 228 -5.69 -11.94 -33.36
CA THR A 228 -7.05 -11.53 -32.98
C THR A 228 -7.55 -12.24 -31.73
N LEU A 229 -7.37 -13.58 -31.64
CA LEU A 229 -7.74 -14.33 -30.43
C LEU A 229 -6.76 -14.10 -29.29
N GLY A 230 -5.48 -13.88 -29.59
CA GLY A 230 -4.44 -13.51 -28.64
C GLY A 230 -4.77 -12.19 -27.93
N GLU A 231 -5.19 -11.16 -28.66
CA GLU A 231 -5.64 -9.90 -28.07
C GLU A 231 -6.88 -10.05 -27.19
N LEU A 232 -7.83 -10.91 -27.57
CA LEU A 232 -8.99 -11.23 -26.73
C LEU A 232 -8.56 -11.99 -25.46
N ALA A 233 -7.62 -12.92 -25.59
CA ALA A 233 -7.08 -13.71 -24.48
C ALA A 233 -6.20 -12.88 -23.53
N LEU A 234 -5.47 -11.87 -24.04
CA LEU A 234 -4.71 -10.92 -23.23
C LEU A 234 -5.61 -10.05 -22.33
N ARG A 235 -6.90 -9.90 -22.69
CA ARG A 235 -7.90 -9.21 -21.86
C ARG A 235 -8.43 -10.07 -20.70
N LEU A 236 -8.23 -11.39 -20.76
CA LEU A 236 -8.56 -12.29 -19.66
C LEU A 236 -7.46 -12.20 -18.61
N GLN A 237 -7.83 -11.76 -17.41
CA GLN A 237 -6.92 -11.71 -16.28
C GLN A 237 -6.48 -13.13 -15.92
N ARG A 238 -5.25 -13.49 -16.27
CA ARG A 238 -4.62 -14.76 -15.91
C ARG A 238 -4.22 -14.69 -14.45
N SER A 239 -4.99 -15.36 -13.61
CA SER A 239 -4.71 -15.45 -12.18
C SER A 239 -5.24 -16.80 -11.76
N GLU A 240 -4.28 -17.72 -11.63
CA GLU A 240 -4.55 -19.11 -11.35
C GLU A 240 -5.25 -19.24 -10.01
N VAL A 241 -6.26 -20.09 -9.97
CA VAL A 241 -7.02 -20.37 -8.76
C VAL A 241 -6.55 -21.70 -8.20
N SER A 242 -6.02 -21.68 -6.98
CA SER A 242 -5.69 -22.91 -6.27
C SER A 242 -6.93 -23.76 -6.03
N PHE A 243 -6.76 -25.08 -5.93
CA PHE A 243 -7.85 -26.01 -5.63
C PHE A 243 -8.62 -25.62 -4.36
N LEU A 244 -7.92 -25.26 -3.28
CA LEU A 244 -8.53 -24.76 -2.04
C LEU A 244 -9.30 -23.44 -2.26
N GLY A 245 -8.87 -22.63 -3.23
CA GLY A 245 -9.58 -21.43 -3.66
C GLY A 245 -11.00 -21.72 -4.16
N TYR A 246 -11.26 -22.86 -4.80
CA TYR A 246 -12.63 -23.23 -5.21
C TYR A 246 -13.53 -23.50 -4.00
N PHE A 247 -13.06 -24.27 -3.02
CA PHE A 247 -13.83 -24.53 -1.79
C PHE A 247 -14.09 -23.25 -1.00
N LYS A 248 -13.07 -22.38 -0.90
CA LYS A 248 -13.17 -21.08 -0.24
C LYS A 248 -14.28 -20.21 -0.86
N TRP A 249 -14.33 -20.12 -2.19
CA TRP A 249 -15.14 -19.12 -2.89
C TRP A 249 -16.50 -19.63 -3.38
N ILE A 250 -16.60 -20.87 -3.89
CA ILE A 250 -17.88 -21.44 -4.36
C ILE A 250 -18.71 -22.00 -3.20
N GLY A 251 -18.04 -22.51 -2.17
CA GLY A 251 -18.66 -23.19 -1.04
C GLY A 251 -18.57 -24.71 -1.14
N VAL A 252 -18.39 -25.36 0.01
CA VAL A 252 -18.12 -26.81 0.09
C VAL A 252 -19.32 -27.62 -0.43
N VAL A 253 -20.54 -27.27 0.01
CA VAL A 253 -21.76 -27.99 -0.35
C VAL A 253 -22.05 -27.88 -1.85
N GLN A 254 -21.95 -26.66 -2.38
CA GLN A 254 -22.19 -26.35 -3.78
C GLN A 254 -21.21 -27.10 -4.68
N LEU A 255 -19.92 -27.06 -4.35
CA LEU A 255 -18.88 -27.70 -5.15
C LEU A 255 -18.98 -29.23 -5.11
N VAL A 256 -19.07 -29.83 -3.91
CA VAL A 256 -19.07 -31.28 -3.73
C VAL A 256 -20.35 -31.89 -4.27
N PHE A 257 -21.52 -31.46 -3.79
CA PHE A 257 -22.78 -32.04 -4.21
C PHE A 257 -23.16 -31.62 -5.64
N GLY A 258 -22.76 -30.42 -6.09
CA GLY A 258 -22.92 -30.01 -7.48
C GLY A 258 -22.10 -30.89 -8.41
N ALA A 259 -20.81 -31.13 -8.13
CA ALA A 259 -19.98 -32.01 -8.96
C ALA A 259 -20.52 -33.46 -8.99
N ILE A 260 -20.88 -34.01 -7.82
CA ILE A 260 -21.46 -35.36 -7.72
C ILE A 260 -22.80 -35.47 -8.45
N ALA A 261 -23.59 -34.39 -8.52
CA ALA A 261 -24.84 -34.34 -9.27
C ALA A 261 -24.66 -34.36 -10.79
N SER A 262 -23.43 -34.27 -11.32
CA SER A 262 -23.20 -34.21 -12.78
C SER A 262 -23.83 -35.39 -13.53
N PRO A 263 -23.59 -36.67 -13.17
CA PRO A 263 -24.21 -37.80 -13.88
C PRO A 263 -25.74 -37.81 -13.73
N TYR A 264 -26.25 -37.33 -12.59
CA TYR A 264 -27.69 -37.22 -12.32
C TYR A 264 -28.36 -36.21 -13.25
N TYR A 265 -27.79 -35.01 -13.40
CA TYR A 265 -28.30 -33.97 -14.30
C TYR A 265 -28.12 -34.33 -15.78
N PHE A 266 -26.99 -34.93 -16.14
CA PHE A 266 -26.65 -35.20 -17.54
C PHE A 266 -27.65 -36.14 -18.24
N ARG A 267 -28.24 -37.05 -17.46
CA ARG A 267 -29.25 -38.03 -17.90
C ARG A 267 -30.67 -37.47 -18.01
N ARG A 268 -30.93 -36.24 -17.55
CA ARG A 268 -32.25 -35.60 -17.63
C ARG A 268 -32.44 -34.86 -18.97
N ASP A 269 -33.24 -33.80 -18.95
CA ASP A 269 -33.55 -32.97 -20.11
C ASP A 269 -32.36 -32.13 -20.59
N SER A 270 -32.49 -31.58 -21.79
CA SER A 270 -31.44 -30.77 -22.43
C SER A 270 -31.01 -29.59 -21.56
N ILE A 271 -31.93 -28.88 -20.90
CA ILE A 271 -31.58 -27.71 -20.08
C ILE A 271 -30.69 -28.14 -18.92
N ARG A 272 -31.06 -29.20 -18.20
CA ARG A 272 -30.23 -29.77 -17.11
C ARG A 272 -28.87 -30.26 -17.61
N ARG A 273 -28.80 -30.90 -18.78
CA ARG A 273 -27.52 -31.26 -19.40
C ARG A 273 -26.66 -30.02 -19.71
N GLY A 274 -27.29 -28.96 -20.20
CA GLY A 274 -26.64 -27.67 -20.43
C GLY A 274 -26.04 -27.06 -19.17
N PHE A 275 -26.72 -27.17 -18.02
CA PHE A 275 -26.20 -26.70 -16.74
C PHE A 275 -24.93 -27.45 -16.30
N VAL A 276 -24.85 -28.76 -16.56
CA VAL A 276 -23.62 -29.54 -16.30
C VAL A 276 -22.47 -29.06 -17.18
N LEU A 277 -22.73 -28.88 -18.47
CA LEU A 277 -21.71 -28.38 -19.41
C LEU A 277 -21.24 -26.98 -19.02
N TRP A 278 -22.18 -26.10 -18.61
CA TRP A 278 -21.87 -24.76 -18.13
C TRP A 278 -20.99 -24.81 -16.87
N ALA A 279 -21.38 -25.59 -15.85
CA ALA A 279 -20.62 -25.73 -14.61
C ALA A 279 -19.17 -26.15 -14.87
N TRP A 280 -18.96 -27.22 -15.64
CA TRP A 280 -17.62 -27.73 -15.91
C TRP A 280 -16.79 -26.81 -16.81
N ALA A 281 -17.39 -26.24 -17.87
CA ALA A 281 -16.69 -25.28 -18.72
C ALA A 281 -16.16 -24.09 -17.91
N PHE A 282 -16.97 -23.57 -16.98
CA PHE A 282 -16.60 -22.41 -16.17
C PHE A 282 -15.69 -22.79 -15.00
N ILE A 283 -15.74 -24.02 -14.48
CA ILE A 283 -14.74 -24.54 -13.54
C ILE A 283 -13.37 -24.63 -14.22
N PHE A 284 -13.27 -25.25 -15.40
CA PHE A 284 -12.00 -25.41 -16.10
C PHE A 284 -11.42 -24.07 -16.55
N ALA A 285 -12.23 -23.21 -17.18
CA ALA A 285 -11.81 -21.84 -17.50
C ALA A 285 -11.48 -21.02 -16.24
N GLY A 286 -12.18 -21.30 -15.14
CA GLY A 286 -11.96 -20.74 -13.80
C GLY A 286 -10.55 -21.00 -13.25
N GLY A 287 -9.91 -22.09 -13.67
CA GLY A 287 -8.57 -22.47 -13.22
C GLY A 287 -7.51 -21.53 -13.79
N VAL A 288 -7.77 -21.00 -14.99
CA VAL A 288 -6.91 -20.02 -15.68
C VAL A 288 -7.29 -18.58 -15.28
N SER A 289 -8.58 -18.31 -15.10
CA SER A 289 -9.07 -16.99 -14.71
C SER A 289 -10.24 -17.08 -13.74
N PHE A 290 -10.06 -16.56 -12.53
CA PHE A 290 -11.11 -16.51 -11.50
C PHE A 290 -12.42 -15.84 -11.95
N ARG A 291 -12.44 -15.06 -13.04
CA ARG A 291 -13.66 -14.41 -13.56
C ARG A 291 -14.71 -15.40 -14.07
N PHE A 292 -14.33 -16.59 -14.53
CA PHE A 292 -15.30 -17.64 -14.87
C PHE A 292 -15.86 -18.33 -13.62
N ARG A 293 -15.06 -18.41 -12.57
CA ARG A 293 -15.47 -18.94 -11.26
C ARG A 293 -16.43 -17.99 -10.54
N ASP A 294 -16.11 -16.69 -10.53
CA ASP A 294 -16.76 -15.67 -9.68
C ASP A 294 -17.83 -14.87 -10.41
N PRO A 295 -19.13 -15.02 -10.06
CA PRO A 295 -19.75 -16.15 -9.36
C PRO A 295 -20.38 -17.16 -10.34
N TYR A 296 -20.05 -17.08 -11.64
CA TYR A 296 -20.81 -17.73 -12.69
C TYR A 296 -20.79 -19.26 -12.64
N ALA A 297 -19.73 -19.89 -12.12
CA ALA A 297 -19.68 -21.34 -11.91
C ALA A 297 -20.56 -21.79 -10.72
N ALA A 298 -20.74 -20.94 -9.70
CA ALA A 298 -21.53 -21.27 -8.51
C ALA A 298 -23.04 -21.36 -8.81
N ILE A 299 -23.51 -20.66 -9.85
CA ILE A 299 -24.93 -20.63 -10.26
C ILE A 299 -25.44 -22.03 -10.65
N PRO A 300 -24.86 -22.72 -11.67
CA PRO A 300 -25.31 -24.05 -12.02
C PRO A 300 -25.02 -25.09 -10.93
N LEU A 301 -23.88 -24.98 -10.23
CA LEU A 301 -23.53 -25.89 -9.12
C LEU A 301 -24.55 -25.85 -7.98
N SER A 302 -25.06 -24.67 -7.62
CA SER A 302 -26.07 -24.52 -6.57
C SER A 302 -27.40 -25.15 -6.96
N ALA A 303 -27.81 -25.00 -8.23
CA ALA A 303 -29.00 -25.69 -8.75
C ALA A 303 -28.83 -27.21 -8.71
N MET A 304 -27.69 -27.69 -9.20
CA MET A 304 -27.34 -29.11 -9.27
C MET A 304 -27.28 -29.76 -7.89
N ALA A 305 -26.60 -29.11 -6.94
CA ALA A 305 -26.52 -29.55 -5.56
C ALA A 305 -27.91 -29.65 -4.91
N ALA A 306 -28.79 -28.67 -5.12
CA ALA A 306 -30.11 -28.64 -4.48
C ALA A 306 -31.02 -29.80 -4.91
N GLU A 307 -31.15 -30.07 -6.22
CA GLU A 307 -31.97 -31.21 -6.66
C GLU A 307 -31.36 -32.54 -6.20
N TYR A 308 -30.04 -32.70 -6.27
CA TYR A 308 -29.39 -33.94 -5.84
C TYR A 308 -29.49 -34.17 -4.32
N LEU A 309 -29.35 -33.11 -3.51
CA LEU A 309 -29.52 -33.20 -2.07
C LEU A 309 -30.93 -33.66 -1.70
N ILE A 310 -31.96 -33.07 -2.31
CA ILE A 310 -33.35 -33.40 -2.03
C ILE A 310 -33.72 -34.80 -2.53
N ASP A 311 -33.35 -35.12 -3.77
CA ASP A 311 -33.83 -36.32 -4.45
C ASP A 311 -33.00 -37.57 -4.06
N VAL A 312 -31.72 -37.40 -3.71
CA VAL A 312 -30.79 -38.52 -3.51
C VAL A 312 -30.11 -38.49 -2.13
N ALA A 313 -29.47 -37.39 -1.75
CA ALA A 313 -28.63 -37.40 -0.54
C ALA A 313 -29.46 -37.50 0.75
N PHE A 314 -30.42 -36.60 0.96
CA PHE A 314 -31.21 -36.55 2.19
C PHE A 314 -31.97 -37.85 2.50
N PRO A 315 -32.60 -38.53 1.53
CA PRO A 315 -33.21 -39.83 1.77
C PRO A 315 -32.21 -40.93 2.18
N VAL A 316 -30.96 -40.85 1.72
CA VAL A 316 -29.93 -41.90 1.90
C VAL A 316 -29.09 -41.71 3.16
N ILE A 317 -28.99 -40.49 3.71
CA ILE A 317 -28.17 -40.19 4.90
C ILE A 317 -28.50 -41.10 6.09
N GLY A 318 -29.78 -41.25 6.45
CA GLY A 318 -30.19 -42.10 7.58
C GLY A 318 -29.78 -43.57 7.41
N PRO A 319 -30.14 -44.23 6.29
CA PRO A 319 -29.66 -45.57 5.97
C PRO A 319 -28.14 -45.71 5.94
N ALA A 320 -27.42 -44.74 5.36
CA ALA A 320 -25.97 -44.77 5.26
C ALA A 320 -25.28 -44.67 6.62
N LEU A 321 -25.77 -43.79 7.51
CA LEU A 321 -25.25 -43.68 8.88
C LEU A 321 -25.40 -45.00 9.64
N ARG A 322 -26.56 -45.66 9.54
CA ARG A 322 -26.77 -46.97 10.18
C ARG A 322 -25.75 -47.99 9.70
N LYS A 323 -25.66 -48.15 8.38
CA LYS A 323 -24.73 -49.11 7.75
C LYS A 323 -23.27 -48.84 8.11
N ALA A 324 -22.86 -47.57 8.18
CA ALA A 324 -21.49 -47.18 8.50
C ALA A 324 -21.09 -47.56 9.94
N PHE A 325 -22.04 -47.55 10.88
CA PHE A 325 -21.78 -47.82 12.30
C PHE A 325 -22.17 -49.24 12.74
N ASP A 326 -22.86 -50.03 11.92
CA ASP A 326 -23.27 -51.40 12.24
C ASP A 326 -22.07 -52.36 12.47
N GLY A 327 -20.88 -52.04 11.93
CA GLY A 327 -19.66 -52.85 12.06
C GLY A 327 -18.73 -52.46 13.22
N VAL A 328 -19.03 -51.40 13.98
CA VAL A 328 -18.15 -50.92 15.05
C VAL A 328 -18.15 -51.90 16.23
N ARG A 329 -16.96 -52.28 16.71
CA ARG A 329 -16.74 -53.18 17.86
C ARG A 329 -15.81 -52.51 18.88
N GLY A 330 -15.91 -52.88 20.15
CA GLY A 330 -15.09 -52.35 21.24
C GLY A 330 -15.88 -51.58 22.30
N PHE A 331 -15.17 -50.98 23.26
CA PHE A 331 -15.78 -50.20 24.35
C PHE A 331 -16.55 -49.00 23.77
N GLY A 332 -17.85 -48.90 24.09
CA GLY A 332 -18.75 -47.86 23.55
C GLY A 332 -19.44 -48.19 22.22
N ALA A 333 -19.19 -49.35 21.60
CA ALA A 333 -19.79 -49.74 20.33
C ALA A 333 -21.32 -49.81 20.37
N GLU A 334 -21.91 -50.37 21.42
CA GLU A 334 -23.37 -50.44 21.61
C GLU A 334 -24.01 -49.04 21.67
N TRP A 335 -23.33 -48.10 22.34
CA TRP A 335 -23.78 -46.72 22.42
C TRP A 335 -23.73 -46.04 21.04
N ILE A 336 -22.64 -46.21 20.28
CA ILE A 336 -22.50 -45.66 18.91
C ILE A 336 -23.57 -46.23 17.97
N GLN A 337 -23.81 -47.54 18.00
CA GLN A 337 -24.84 -48.21 17.19
C GLN A 337 -26.27 -47.79 17.59
N SER A 338 -26.51 -47.61 18.89
CA SER A 338 -27.77 -47.08 19.43
C SER A 338 -28.04 -45.66 18.92
N VAL A 339 -27.02 -44.79 18.97
CA VAL A 339 -27.13 -43.40 18.55
C VAL A 339 -27.29 -43.28 17.03
N SER A 340 -26.57 -44.06 16.23
CA SER A 340 -26.63 -44.02 14.75
C SER A 340 -28.00 -44.41 14.19
N ARG A 341 -28.79 -45.20 14.93
CA ARG A 341 -30.15 -45.61 14.54
C ARG A 341 -31.21 -44.53 14.80
N LYS A 342 -30.91 -43.54 15.66
CA LYS A 342 -31.86 -42.48 16.04
C LYS A 342 -32.10 -41.51 14.88
N LYS A 343 -33.38 -41.22 14.59
CA LYS A 343 -33.79 -40.32 13.48
C LYS A 343 -33.22 -38.90 13.63
N TRP A 344 -33.03 -38.41 14.86
CA TRP A 344 -32.51 -37.06 15.10
C TRP A 344 -31.07 -36.88 14.60
N LEU A 345 -30.25 -37.94 14.54
CA LEU A 345 -28.88 -37.85 14.03
C LEU A 345 -28.86 -37.57 12.53
N ALA A 346 -29.70 -38.26 11.75
CA ALA A 346 -29.88 -37.98 10.33
C ALA A 346 -30.39 -36.55 10.11
N SER A 347 -31.36 -36.09 10.92
CA SER A 347 -31.83 -34.71 10.90
C SER A 347 -30.73 -33.70 11.24
N LEU A 348 -29.83 -34.03 12.18
CA LEU A 348 -28.68 -33.20 12.54
C LEU A 348 -27.70 -33.08 11.37
N VAL A 349 -27.37 -34.19 10.69
CA VAL A 349 -26.48 -34.15 9.52
C VAL A 349 -27.09 -33.32 8.39
N VAL A 350 -28.40 -33.49 8.12
CA VAL A 350 -29.11 -32.64 7.15
C VAL A 350 -29.06 -31.17 7.57
N LEU A 351 -29.30 -30.87 8.86
CA LEU A 351 -29.20 -29.51 9.38
C LEU A 351 -27.79 -28.93 9.21
N LEU A 352 -26.74 -29.70 9.47
CA LEU A 352 -25.35 -29.26 9.28
C LEU A 352 -25.06 -28.94 7.81
N ILE A 353 -25.51 -29.77 6.86
CA ILE A 353 -25.37 -29.51 5.42
C ILE A 353 -26.14 -28.24 5.00
N LEU A 354 -27.29 -27.97 5.62
CA LEU A 354 -28.10 -26.78 5.32
C LEU A 354 -27.55 -25.50 5.98
N VAL A 355 -26.93 -25.60 7.15
CA VAL A 355 -26.37 -24.47 7.89
C VAL A 355 -24.94 -24.13 7.45
N SER A 356 -24.17 -25.11 6.95
CA SER A 356 -22.78 -24.87 6.54
C SER A 356 -22.61 -23.78 5.47
N PRO A 357 -23.46 -23.65 4.43
CA PRO A 357 -23.36 -22.56 3.47
C PRO A 357 -23.60 -21.20 4.12
N LEU A 358 -24.57 -21.10 5.03
CA LEU A 358 -24.83 -19.87 5.79
C LEU A 358 -23.62 -19.47 6.64
N ALA A 359 -23.08 -20.41 7.42
CA ALA A 359 -21.90 -20.16 8.24
C ALA A 359 -20.69 -19.74 7.39
N GLN A 360 -20.46 -20.43 6.26
CA GLN A 360 -19.39 -20.09 5.32
C GLN A 360 -19.61 -18.72 4.67
N GLY A 361 -20.84 -18.37 4.32
CA GLY A 361 -21.21 -17.09 3.76
C GLY A 361 -21.01 -15.93 4.75
N VAL A 362 -21.45 -16.10 6.01
CA VAL A 362 -21.25 -15.11 7.07
C VAL A 362 -19.76 -14.90 7.33
N TYR A 363 -19.01 -15.99 7.47
CA TYR A 363 -17.56 -15.93 7.63
C TYR A 363 -16.89 -15.23 6.45
N GLY A 364 -17.29 -15.58 5.22
CA GLY A 364 -16.77 -14.96 4.00
C GLY A 364 -17.04 -13.46 3.92
N ALA A 365 -18.26 -13.03 4.24
CA ALA A 365 -18.64 -11.62 4.28
C ALA A 365 -17.82 -10.83 5.32
N TYR A 366 -17.53 -11.44 6.47
CA TYR A 366 -16.82 -10.78 7.56
C TYR A 366 -15.30 -10.76 7.37
N LYS A 367 -14.70 -11.90 6.97
CA LYS A 367 -13.24 -12.10 6.92
C LYS A 367 -12.61 -11.89 5.55
N TYR A 368 -13.33 -12.11 4.46
CA TYR A 368 -12.74 -11.98 3.12
C TYR A 368 -13.00 -10.61 2.48
N ILE A 369 -13.87 -9.81 3.10
CA ILE A 369 -14.26 -8.48 2.62
C ILE A 369 -14.02 -7.49 3.78
N GLU A 370 -12.82 -6.93 3.79
CA GLU A 370 -12.37 -5.99 4.81
C GLU A 370 -12.01 -4.66 4.15
N ALA A 371 -12.52 -3.57 4.73
CA ALA A 371 -12.22 -2.23 4.26
C ALA A 371 -10.70 -1.96 4.30
N PRO A 372 -10.13 -1.29 3.29
CA PRO A 372 -8.73 -0.91 3.33
C PRO A 372 -8.44 -0.04 4.56
N THR A 373 -7.34 -0.34 5.27
CA THR A 373 -6.87 0.52 6.35
C THR A 373 -6.48 1.88 5.76
N VAL A 374 -7.12 2.95 6.20
CA VAL A 374 -6.78 4.33 5.79
C VAL A 374 -5.70 4.87 6.74
N SER A 375 -4.52 4.24 6.74
CA SER A 375 -3.36 4.74 7.50
C SER A 375 -2.96 6.16 7.09
N ASP A 376 -3.29 6.54 5.86
CA ASP A 376 -2.87 7.79 5.22
C ASP A 376 -4.00 8.80 5.08
N LYS A 377 -5.01 8.74 5.97
CA LYS A 377 -6.17 9.65 5.96
C LYS A 377 -5.73 11.12 5.94
N GLU A 378 -4.78 11.46 6.81
CA GLU A 378 -4.19 12.80 6.90
C GLU A 378 -3.57 13.25 5.57
N ALA A 379 -2.89 12.35 4.85
CA ALA A 379 -2.32 12.66 3.54
C ALA A 379 -3.40 12.89 2.48
N TYR A 380 -4.47 12.08 2.46
CA TYR A 380 -5.58 12.30 1.53
C TYR A 380 -6.32 13.61 1.81
N GLU A 381 -6.56 13.94 3.08
CA GLU A 381 -7.13 15.22 3.49
C GLU A 381 -6.24 16.38 3.04
N TRP A 382 -4.92 16.25 3.25
CA TRP A 382 -3.96 17.24 2.78
C TRP A 382 -4.03 17.41 1.26
N ILE A 383 -4.04 16.32 0.48
CA ILE A 383 -4.13 16.39 -1.00
C ILE A 383 -5.42 17.10 -1.41
N ALA A 384 -6.55 16.73 -0.82
CA ALA A 384 -7.86 17.30 -1.16
C ALA A 384 -7.92 18.82 -0.89
N GLN A 385 -7.29 19.28 0.19
CA GLN A 385 -7.33 20.68 0.63
C GLN A 385 -6.24 21.56 0.00
N ASN A 386 -5.07 20.99 -0.34
CA ASN A 386 -3.87 21.78 -0.68
C ASN A 386 -3.41 21.64 -2.14
N THR A 387 -4.11 20.84 -2.96
CA THR A 387 -3.77 20.69 -4.39
C THR A 387 -4.87 21.24 -5.29
N PRO A 388 -4.59 21.75 -6.50
CA PRO A 388 -5.62 22.13 -7.48
C PRO A 388 -6.51 20.95 -7.88
N GLU A 389 -7.79 21.16 -8.17
CA GLU A 389 -8.74 20.08 -8.54
C GLU A 389 -8.30 19.28 -9.78
N ASN A 390 -7.61 19.92 -10.72
CA ASN A 390 -7.10 19.30 -11.94
C ASN A 390 -5.70 18.66 -11.78
N ALA A 391 -5.12 18.67 -10.58
CA ALA A 391 -3.79 18.13 -10.33
C ALA A 391 -3.75 16.61 -10.61
N THR A 392 -2.65 16.19 -11.26
CA THR A 392 -2.33 14.77 -11.43
C THR A 392 -1.33 14.36 -10.36
N ILE A 393 -1.69 13.34 -9.58
CA ILE A 393 -0.85 12.79 -8.52
C ILE A 393 -0.27 11.48 -9.01
N LEU A 394 1.06 11.39 -9.05
CA LEU A 394 1.77 10.15 -9.27
C LEU A 394 1.74 9.31 -7.99
N VAL A 395 1.00 8.21 -8.03
CA VAL A 395 0.91 7.22 -6.95
C VAL A 395 1.13 5.84 -7.53
N TRP A 396 1.62 4.87 -6.74
CA TRP A 396 1.72 3.48 -7.21
C TRP A 396 0.37 2.94 -7.70
N TRP A 397 0.39 2.09 -8.73
CA TRP A 397 -0.79 1.76 -9.54
C TRP A 397 -1.94 1.09 -8.77
N ASP A 398 -1.64 0.42 -7.65
CA ASP A 398 -2.63 -0.25 -6.80
C ASP A 398 -3.39 0.71 -5.88
N MET A 399 -2.90 1.94 -5.71
CA MET A 399 -3.49 2.97 -4.85
C MET A 399 -4.34 3.98 -5.64
N GLY A 400 -4.35 3.91 -6.97
CA GLY A 400 -5.06 4.86 -7.82
C GLY A 400 -6.54 5.02 -7.47
N TYR A 401 -7.23 3.90 -7.22
CA TYR A 401 -8.65 3.93 -6.81
C TYR A 401 -8.88 4.64 -5.47
N LEU A 402 -8.02 4.39 -4.47
CA LEU A 402 -8.12 5.07 -3.18
C LEU A 402 -7.83 6.56 -3.32
N LEU A 403 -6.77 6.91 -4.04
CA LEU A 403 -6.38 8.29 -4.25
C LEU A 403 -7.52 9.07 -4.90
N ILE A 404 -8.05 8.59 -6.04
CA ILE A 404 -9.10 9.30 -6.77
C ILE A 404 -10.37 9.36 -5.92
N GLY A 405 -10.78 8.25 -5.30
CA GLY A 405 -12.03 8.21 -4.53
C GLY A 405 -12.02 9.04 -3.24
N ASN A 406 -10.86 9.26 -2.62
CA ASN A 406 -10.74 10.08 -1.40
C ASN A 406 -10.40 11.55 -1.69
N THR A 407 -9.69 11.84 -2.78
CA THR A 407 -9.16 13.19 -3.06
C THR A 407 -9.79 13.88 -4.26
N LYS A 408 -10.50 13.12 -5.11
CA LYS A 408 -11.04 13.55 -6.42
C LYS A 408 -9.99 14.03 -7.43
N ARG A 409 -8.69 13.90 -7.12
CA ARG A 409 -7.58 14.24 -8.02
C ARG A 409 -7.33 13.12 -9.03
N LYS A 410 -6.62 13.44 -10.10
CA LYS A 410 -6.29 12.46 -11.16
C LYS A 410 -5.07 11.66 -10.74
N ASP A 411 -5.01 10.40 -11.14
CA ASP A 411 -3.74 9.67 -11.20
C ASP A 411 -3.29 9.50 -12.66
N VAL A 412 -2.18 8.81 -12.90
CA VAL A 412 -1.70 8.51 -14.25
C VAL A 412 -2.40 7.28 -14.85
N VAL A 413 -2.37 6.15 -14.14
CA VAL A 413 -2.72 4.83 -14.70
C VAL A 413 -4.22 4.63 -14.78
N ILE A 414 -4.96 4.81 -13.69
CA ILE A 414 -6.40 4.65 -13.65
C ILE A 414 -7.08 5.74 -14.46
N TRP A 415 -6.57 6.97 -14.44
CA TRP A 415 -7.15 8.04 -15.25
C TRP A 415 -7.08 7.71 -16.74
N LYS A 416 -5.89 7.33 -17.23
CA LYS A 416 -5.70 6.89 -18.63
C LYS A 416 -6.60 5.70 -18.92
N LYS A 417 -6.59 4.69 -18.06
CA LYS A 417 -7.23 3.39 -18.29
C LYS A 417 -8.75 3.41 -18.20
N VAL A 418 -9.34 4.09 -17.21
CA VAL A 418 -10.77 4.02 -16.88
C VAL A 418 -11.49 5.33 -17.20
N TYR A 419 -10.98 6.46 -16.69
CA TYR A 419 -11.69 7.73 -16.76
C TYR A 419 -11.75 8.29 -18.19
N GLN A 420 -10.69 8.13 -18.99
CA GLN A 420 -10.75 8.52 -20.40
C GLN A 420 -11.81 7.74 -21.16
N GLY A 421 -11.96 6.44 -20.93
CA GLY A 421 -13.02 5.64 -21.57
C GLY A 421 -14.43 6.02 -21.12
N PHE A 422 -14.59 6.44 -19.87
CA PHE A 422 -15.91 6.76 -19.32
C PHE A 422 -16.37 8.19 -19.62
N PHE A 423 -15.46 9.17 -19.61
CA PHE A 423 -15.77 10.60 -19.76
C PHE A 423 -15.19 11.23 -21.04
N GLY A 424 -14.53 10.46 -21.89
CA GLY A 424 -13.90 10.94 -23.12
C GLY A 424 -13.72 9.84 -24.15
N GLU A 425 -12.62 9.91 -24.91
CA GLU A 425 -12.24 8.87 -25.86
C GLU A 425 -11.46 7.75 -25.18
N ALA A 426 -11.92 6.51 -25.33
CA ALA A 426 -11.28 5.36 -24.71
C ALA A 426 -9.89 5.09 -25.33
N PRO A 427 -8.85 4.86 -24.51
CA PRO A 427 -7.53 4.54 -25.02
C PRO A 427 -7.52 3.15 -25.67
N THR A 428 -6.56 2.94 -26.56
CA THR A 428 -6.18 1.61 -27.03
C THR A 428 -5.51 0.80 -25.92
N VAL A 429 -5.48 -0.53 -26.07
CA VAL A 429 -4.78 -1.43 -25.13
C VAL A 429 -3.28 -1.09 -25.06
N GLN A 430 -2.69 -0.74 -26.19
CA GLN A 430 -1.27 -0.36 -26.28
C GLN A 430 -0.99 0.93 -25.51
N GLU A 431 -1.82 1.97 -25.65
CA GLU A 431 -1.65 3.21 -24.90
C GLU A 431 -1.81 3.03 -23.40
N ALA A 432 -2.79 2.24 -22.96
CA ALA A 432 -2.99 1.95 -21.54
C ALA A 432 -1.82 1.15 -20.95
N THR A 433 -1.27 0.22 -21.75
CA THR A 433 -0.10 -0.59 -21.39
C THR A 433 1.17 0.28 -21.33
N GLN A 434 1.36 1.17 -22.31
CA GLN A 434 2.46 2.12 -22.32
C GLN A 434 2.41 3.06 -21.11
N ALA A 435 1.22 3.57 -20.76
CA ALA A 435 1.06 4.42 -19.58
C ALA A 435 1.42 3.69 -18.27
N TYR A 436 1.15 2.39 -18.18
CA TYR A 436 1.60 1.57 -17.06
C TYR A 436 3.12 1.42 -17.04
N PHE A 437 3.76 1.14 -18.17
CA PHE A 437 5.23 1.03 -18.23
C PHE A 437 5.92 2.36 -17.93
N ASP A 438 5.47 3.45 -18.54
CA ASP A 438 5.97 4.80 -18.27
C ASP A 438 5.81 5.16 -16.78
N HIS A 439 4.70 4.77 -16.17
CA HIS A 439 4.46 4.92 -14.73
C HIS A 439 5.47 4.17 -13.87
N VAL A 440 5.76 2.91 -14.19
CA VAL A 440 6.78 2.13 -13.48
C VAL A 440 8.15 2.78 -13.62
N VAL A 441 8.50 3.25 -14.82
CA VAL A 441 9.77 3.95 -15.10
C VAL A 441 9.87 5.24 -14.27
N MET A 442 8.79 6.02 -14.13
CA MET A 442 8.80 7.24 -13.31
C MET A 442 9.17 6.98 -11.84
N PHE A 443 8.87 5.79 -11.29
CA PHE A 443 9.22 5.43 -9.90
C PHE A 443 10.58 4.74 -9.76
N SER A 444 11.00 3.97 -10.76
CA SER A 444 12.11 3.00 -10.65
C SER A 444 13.36 3.36 -11.45
N SER A 445 13.34 4.44 -12.24
CA SER A 445 14.49 4.84 -13.04
C SER A 445 15.44 5.75 -12.26
N ASN A 446 16.75 5.50 -12.39
CA ASN A 446 17.80 6.42 -11.97
C ASN A 446 18.11 7.49 -13.04
N GLN A 447 17.57 7.35 -14.27
CA GLN A 447 17.70 8.34 -15.34
C GLN A 447 16.73 9.50 -15.10
N ARG A 448 17.11 10.41 -14.19
CA ARG A 448 16.30 11.54 -13.72
C ARG A 448 15.64 12.33 -14.85
N LYS A 449 16.40 12.70 -15.89
CA LYS A 449 15.88 13.47 -17.05
C LYS A 449 14.75 12.73 -17.79
N TRP A 450 14.85 11.41 -17.91
CA TRP A 450 13.80 10.60 -18.54
C TRP A 450 12.55 10.53 -17.66
N ALA A 451 12.71 10.35 -16.35
CA ALA A 451 11.59 10.42 -15.40
C ALA A 451 10.89 11.78 -15.48
N TYR A 452 11.64 12.89 -15.58
CA TYR A 452 11.06 14.25 -15.68
C TYR A 452 10.32 14.46 -16.99
N TYR A 453 10.86 13.95 -18.09
CA TYR A 453 10.17 13.95 -19.38
C TYR A 453 8.83 13.21 -19.30
N LEU A 454 8.80 12.02 -18.70
CA LEU A 454 7.56 11.25 -18.52
C LEU A 454 6.58 11.97 -17.58
N MET A 455 7.05 12.55 -16.46
CA MET A 455 6.20 13.33 -15.56
C MET A 455 5.60 14.54 -16.28
N LYS A 456 6.36 15.25 -17.12
CA LYS A 456 5.87 16.33 -18.00
C LYS A 456 4.83 15.79 -19.00
N LYS A 457 5.12 14.68 -19.67
CA LYS A 457 4.21 14.01 -20.64
C LYS A 457 2.85 13.67 -20.03
N TYR A 458 2.82 13.20 -18.78
CA TYR A 458 1.58 12.85 -18.07
C TYR A 458 1.01 13.98 -17.19
N ASN A 459 1.56 15.20 -17.29
CA ASN A 459 1.15 16.35 -16.49
C ASN A 459 1.11 16.07 -14.98
N VAL A 460 2.10 15.33 -14.47
CA VAL A 460 2.25 15.04 -13.04
C VAL A 460 2.55 16.34 -12.30
N SER A 461 1.79 16.64 -11.26
CA SER A 461 1.98 17.83 -10.41
C SER A 461 2.50 17.47 -9.03
N TYR A 462 2.11 16.31 -8.49
CA TYR A 462 2.53 15.83 -7.18
C TYR A 462 2.85 14.34 -7.22
N ILE A 463 3.60 13.87 -6.24
CA ILE A 463 3.93 12.46 -6.02
C ILE A 463 3.51 12.11 -4.60
N PHE A 464 2.74 11.03 -4.44
CA PHE A 464 2.32 10.51 -3.15
C PHE A 464 2.84 9.08 -2.94
N VAL A 465 3.47 8.84 -1.79
CA VAL A 465 3.98 7.52 -1.40
C VAL A 465 3.67 7.26 0.07
N ASP A 466 3.02 6.12 0.35
CA ASP A 466 2.77 5.63 1.71
C ASP A 466 3.94 4.80 2.24
N ARG A 467 3.95 4.48 3.53
CA ARG A 467 5.00 3.68 4.18
C ARG A 467 5.23 2.32 3.53
N LYS A 468 4.17 1.65 3.06
CA LYS A 468 4.26 0.32 2.46
C LYS A 468 4.95 0.37 1.10
N ARG A 469 4.62 1.35 0.26
CA ARG A 469 5.21 1.51 -1.08
C ARG A 469 6.56 2.20 -1.01
N TYR A 470 6.81 3.00 0.03
CA TYR A 470 8.13 3.57 0.29
C TYR A 470 9.18 2.45 0.49
N SER A 471 8.79 1.29 1.03
CA SER A 471 9.67 0.13 1.23
C SER A 471 9.78 -0.82 0.01
N TYR A 472 9.14 -0.54 -1.12
CA TYR A 472 9.20 -1.38 -2.34
C TYR A 472 10.55 -1.31 -3.09
N GLY A 473 11.60 -0.80 -2.45
CA GLY A 473 12.93 -0.66 -3.06
C GLY A 473 13.10 0.59 -3.93
N PHE A 474 12.10 1.49 -4.02
CA PHE A 474 12.20 2.76 -4.76
C PHE A 474 13.25 3.73 -4.21
N ILE A 475 13.83 3.43 -3.05
CA ILE A 475 14.88 4.20 -2.39
C ILE A 475 16.25 3.92 -3.02
N ARG A 476 16.45 2.75 -3.64
CA ARG A 476 17.72 2.38 -4.26
C ARG A 476 17.54 2.42 -5.78
N TYR A 477 18.14 3.42 -6.41
CA TYR A 477 18.12 3.71 -7.84
C TYR A 477 16.76 4.16 -8.40
N GLY A 478 15.88 4.70 -7.57
CA GLY A 478 14.54 5.15 -7.96
C GLY A 478 14.20 6.57 -7.51
N LEU A 479 12.96 6.97 -7.76
CA LEU A 479 12.46 8.32 -7.49
C LEU A 479 12.59 8.73 -6.01
N MET A 480 12.42 7.78 -5.09
CA MET A 480 12.51 8.06 -3.65
C MET A 480 13.95 8.24 -3.16
N GLU A 481 14.95 7.91 -3.99
CA GLU A 481 16.35 8.23 -3.71
C GLU A 481 16.64 9.71 -3.91
N TYR A 482 16.26 10.26 -5.06
CA TYR A 482 16.68 11.59 -5.48
C TYR A 482 15.64 12.70 -5.26
N ALA A 483 14.35 12.39 -5.14
CA ALA A 483 13.34 13.38 -4.77
C ALA A 483 13.66 14.15 -3.46
N PRO A 484 14.25 13.54 -2.41
CA PRO A 484 14.69 14.24 -1.22
C PRO A 484 15.63 15.42 -1.47
N TYR A 485 16.58 15.32 -2.40
CA TYR A 485 17.60 16.36 -2.63
C TYR A 485 17.47 17.15 -3.93
N ASP A 486 16.89 16.56 -4.98
CA ASP A 486 16.77 17.20 -6.29
C ASP A 486 15.78 18.38 -6.22
N THR A 487 16.11 19.50 -6.90
CA THR A 487 15.32 20.73 -6.87
C THR A 487 14.02 20.63 -7.67
N HIS A 488 13.86 19.64 -8.54
CA HIS A 488 12.57 19.38 -9.22
C HIS A 488 11.49 18.86 -8.25
N PHE A 489 11.83 18.53 -7.01
CA PHE A 489 10.88 18.00 -6.04
C PHE A 489 10.88 18.87 -4.79
N LYS A 490 9.73 19.46 -4.46
CA LYS A 490 9.54 20.18 -3.21
C LYS A 490 8.70 19.32 -2.29
N LEU A 491 9.22 18.99 -1.10
CA LEU A 491 8.46 18.28 -0.10
C LEU A 491 7.41 19.23 0.50
N GLU A 492 6.13 18.86 0.38
CA GLU A 492 5.00 19.69 0.86
C GLU A 492 4.33 19.10 2.10
N PHE A 493 4.39 17.77 2.27
CA PHE A 493 3.80 17.07 3.41
C PHE A 493 4.59 15.81 3.77
N CYS A 494 4.76 15.56 5.07
CA CYS A 494 5.28 14.32 5.61
C CYS A 494 4.80 14.12 7.06
N ASN A 495 4.59 12.87 7.49
CA ASN A 495 4.14 12.56 8.86
C ASN A 495 4.73 11.25 9.43
N GLY A 496 5.80 10.72 8.83
CA GLY A 496 6.40 9.43 9.16
C GLY A 496 5.62 8.20 8.64
N GLY A 497 4.39 8.39 8.15
CA GLY A 497 3.57 7.35 7.50
C GLY A 497 3.45 7.52 6.00
N SER A 498 3.53 8.75 5.50
CA SER A 498 3.43 9.09 4.09
C SER A 498 4.18 10.36 3.74
N VAL A 499 4.39 10.57 2.45
CA VAL A 499 5.11 11.71 1.89
C VAL A 499 4.42 12.23 0.64
N ILE A 500 4.40 13.56 0.48
CA ILE A 500 3.91 14.22 -0.74
C ILE A 500 4.94 15.22 -1.24
N TYR A 501 5.45 14.98 -2.45
CA TYR A 501 6.30 15.93 -3.16
C TYR A 501 5.50 16.66 -4.23
N ARG A 502 5.72 17.95 -4.39
CA ARG A 502 5.34 18.71 -5.59
C ARG A 502 6.44 18.57 -6.63
N PHE A 503 6.07 18.17 -7.84
CA PHE A 503 6.97 18.18 -8.99
C PHE A 503 7.01 19.58 -9.59
N ILE A 504 8.20 20.12 -9.78
CA ILE A 504 8.48 21.42 -10.34
C ILE A 504 9.30 21.19 -11.61
N PRO A 505 8.65 21.22 -12.79
CA PRO A 505 9.30 20.82 -14.04
C PRO A 505 10.48 21.72 -14.43
N GLU A 506 10.47 22.97 -13.96
CA GLU A 506 11.52 23.97 -14.13
C GLU A 506 11.76 24.66 -12.78
N PRO A 507 12.66 24.15 -11.92
CA PRO A 507 12.90 24.73 -10.60
C PRO A 507 13.56 26.09 -10.69
N THR A 508 13.29 26.98 -9.73
CA THR A 508 13.94 28.28 -9.63
C THR A 508 15.41 28.16 -9.24
N LEU A 509 15.73 27.19 -8.37
CA LEU A 509 17.11 26.80 -8.07
C LEU A 509 17.58 25.74 -9.06
N LYS A 510 18.28 26.18 -10.11
CA LYS A 510 18.91 25.32 -11.11
C LYS A 510 20.37 25.08 -10.75
N MET A 511 20.85 23.87 -10.99
CA MET A 511 22.29 23.62 -10.92
C MET A 511 22.98 24.43 -12.02
N GLU A 512 23.83 25.38 -11.61
CA GLU A 512 24.75 26.09 -12.49
C GLU A 512 26.16 25.57 -12.21
N GLN A 513 26.93 25.28 -13.27
CA GLN A 513 28.31 24.78 -13.21
C GLN A 513 29.24 25.79 -12.50
N PRO A 514 30.34 25.33 -11.84
CA PRO A 514 30.93 23.98 -11.88
C PRO A 514 30.42 22.98 -10.82
N PHE A 515 30.69 21.68 -11.06
CA PHE A 515 30.05 20.52 -10.40
C PHE A 515 30.78 19.97 -9.14
N PRO A 516 32.09 19.63 -9.14
CA PRO A 516 32.85 19.30 -7.92
C PRO A 516 33.96 20.31 -7.64
N VAL A 517 34.25 20.56 -6.37
CA VAL A 517 35.39 21.41 -5.97
C VAL A 517 36.69 20.65 -6.23
N ASN A 518 37.48 21.08 -7.21
CA ASN A 518 38.75 20.43 -7.55
C ASN A 518 39.92 21.15 -6.87
N TYR A 519 40.19 20.78 -5.61
CA TYR A 519 41.17 21.45 -4.78
C TYR A 519 42.48 20.67 -4.65
N THR A 520 43.61 21.33 -4.93
CA THR A 520 44.96 20.72 -4.93
C THR A 520 45.89 21.24 -3.83
N GLY A 521 45.38 22.08 -2.92
CA GLY A 521 46.18 22.63 -1.82
C GLY A 521 46.33 21.73 -0.59
N ASN A 522 46.74 22.31 0.54
CA ASN A 522 47.10 21.59 1.78
C ASN A 522 45.96 20.76 2.40
N TYR A 523 44.72 21.16 2.15
CA TYR A 523 43.50 20.46 2.59
C TYR A 523 42.93 19.48 1.55
N SER A 524 43.70 19.13 0.50
CA SER A 524 43.25 18.21 -0.55
C SER A 524 42.80 16.83 -0.04
N PRO A 525 43.42 16.19 0.98
CA PRO A 525 42.89 14.94 1.53
C PRO A 525 41.44 15.06 2.02
N LEU A 526 41.13 16.12 2.78
CA LEU A 526 39.79 16.37 3.29
C LEU A 526 38.81 16.72 2.17
N VAL A 527 39.14 17.66 1.29
CA VAL A 527 38.23 18.11 0.22
C VAL A 527 37.94 16.96 -0.76
N ASN A 528 38.96 16.22 -1.18
CA ASN A 528 38.78 15.09 -2.09
C ASN A 528 37.93 13.97 -1.47
N PHE A 529 38.02 13.77 -0.15
CA PHE A 529 37.13 12.87 0.55
C PHE A 529 35.67 13.35 0.47
N LEU A 530 35.42 14.62 0.81
CA LEU A 530 34.07 15.19 0.87
C LEU A 530 33.38 15.21 -0.50
N GLU A 531 34.08 15.60 -1.56
CA GLU A 531 33.51 15.71 -2.91
C GLU A 531 33.12 14.35 -3.51
N LYS A 532 33.59 13.21 -2.97
CA LYS A 532 33.09 11.87 -3.35
C LYS A 532 31.63 11.64 -2.96
N PHE A 533 31.09 12.39 -2.00
CA PHE A 533 29.70 12.27 -1.53
C PHE A 533 28.75 13.28 -2.18
N TRP A 534 29.24 14.03 -3.16
CA TRP A 534 28.45 15.03 -3.87
C TRP A 534 27.42 14.38 -4.80
N THR A 535 26.13 14.63 -4.59
CA THR A 535 25.02 14.04 -5.36
C THR A 535 24.67 14.83 -6.64
N GLY A 536 25.36 15.95 -6.85
CA GLY A 536 24.96 17.03 -7.77
C GLY A 536 24.18 18.15 -7.08
N TYR A 537 23.52 17.91 -5.95
CA TYR A 537 22.71 18.93 -5.26
C TYR A 537 23.14 19.17 -3.82
N ASN A 538 23.55 18.10 -3.13
CA ASN A 538 23.90 18.09 -1.71
C ASN A 538 24.94 16.99 -1.46
N TYR A 539 25.39 16.86 -0.21
CA TYR A 539 26.22 15.76 0.26
C TYR A 539 25.38 14.70 0.95
N ALA A 540 25.61 13.43 0.61
CA ALA A 540 24.88 12.30 1.16
C ALA A 540 25.72 11.01 1.21
N ASP A 541 25.56 10.22 2.27
CA ASP A 541 26.20 8.90 2.40
C ASP A 541 25.68 7.85 1.41
N PHE A 542 26.44 6.76 1.21
CA PHE A 542 26.14 5.65 0.30
C PHE A 542 25.18 4.59 0.89
N ASP A 543 24.11 5.02 1.56
CA ASP A 543 23.17 4.12 2.23
C ASP A 543 21.77 4.04 1.59
N SER A 544 20.77 3.54 2.32
CA SER A 544 19.36 3.56 1.92
C SER A 544 18.51 4.49 2.80
N ARG A 545 19.12 5.50 3.43
CA ARG A 545 18.40 6.48 4.26
C ARG A 545 17.88 7.66 3.44
N TYR A 546 17.20 8.58 4.11
CA TYR A 546 16.68 9.80 3.50
C TYR A 546 17.84 10.70 3.01
N LYS A 547 17.98 10.85 1.70
CA LYS A 547 19.20 11.40 1.08
C LYS A 547 19.39 12.92 1.17
N ALA A 548 18.46 13.67 1.76
CA ALA A 548 18.64 15.12 1.86
C ALA A 548 19.71 15.52 2.89
N TYR A 549 19.94 14.73 3.95
CA TYR A 549 21.00 14.97 4.93
C TYR A 549 21.20 16.45 5.34
N PHE A 550 20.12 17.17 5.68
CA PHE A 550 20.17 18.61 5.94
C PHE A 550 21.22 19.00 7.01
N ASN A 551 21.33 18.25 8.10
CA ASN A 551 22.31 18.50 9.16
C ASN A 551 23.76 18.38 8.65
N LEU A 552 24.08 17.33 7.86
CA LEU A 552 25.42 17.15 7.29
C LEU A 552 25.75 18.30 6.35
N ASN A 553 24.80 18.69 5.50
CA ASN A 553 24.99 19.80 4.57
C ASN A 553 25.16 21.15 5.29
N ALA A 554 24.55 21.33 6.45
CA ALA A 554 24.76 22.50 7.29
C ALA A 554 26.17 22.50 7.95
N TRP A 555 26.67 21.34 8.37
CA TRP A 555 28.06 21.20 8.83
C TRP A 555 29.07 21.43 7.70
N MET A 556 28.74 21.01 6.48
CA MET A 556 29.54 21.30 5.28
C MET A 556 29.62 22.80 5.00
N VAL A 557 28.55 23.56 5.25
CA VAL A 557 28.57 25.03 5.15
C VAL A 557 29.58 25.64 6.13
N ASP A 558 29.57 25.25 7.40
CA ASP A 558 30.56 25.74 8.38
C ASP A 558 31.99 25.33 7.98
N LEU A 559 32.20 24.08 7.58
CA LEU A 559 33.51 23.56 7.18
C LEU A 559 34.07 24.29 5.95
N TYR A 560 33.30 24.41 4.86
CA TYR A 560 33.76 25.12 3.65
C TYR A 560 33.92 26.61 3.87
N SER A 561 33.10 27.24 4.71
CA SER A 561 33.28 28.65 5.09
C SER A 561 34.65 28.87 5.75
N ARG A 562 35.09 27.93 6.60
CA ARG A 562 36.43 27.99 7.22
C ARG A 562 37.56 27.70 6.24
N LEU A 563 37.38 26.73 5.35
CA LEU A 563 38.35 26.48 4.28
C LEU A 563 38.52 27.71 3.40
N TYR A 564 37.43 28.40 3.05
CA TYR A 564 37.48 29.68 2.34
C TYR A 564 38.26 30.73 3.13
N GLN A 565 37.95 30.94 4.41
CA GLN A 565 38.66 31.90 5.26
C GLN A 565 40.17 31.63 5.35
N ARG A 566 40.57 30.35 5.32
CA ARG A 566 41.99 29.94 5.40
C ARG A 566 42.74 30.00 4.08
N THR A 567 42.06 29.73 2.96
CA THR A 567 42.71 29.54 1.66
C THR A 567 42.46 30.66 0.66
N GLY A 568 41.38 31.42 0.83
CA GLY A 568 40.90 32.40 -0.13
C GLY A 568 40.30 31.81 -1.42
N ASP A 569 40.09 30.49 -1.48
CA ASP A 569 39.61 29.80 -2.69
C ASP A 569 38.10 30.01 -2.89
N GLU A 570 37.72 30.74 -3.94
CA GLU A 570 36.33 31.12 -4.24
C GLU A 570 35.43 29.90 -4.57
N ASP A 571 35.99 28.74 -4.89
CA ASP A 571 35.19 27.52 -5.10
C ASP A 571 34.49 27.08 -3.80
N PHE A 572 35.16 27.24 -2.65
CA PHE A 572 34.58 26.93 -1.34
C PHE A 572 33.43 27.87 -0.99
N LYS A 573 33.57 29.17 -1.29
CA LYS A 573 32.51 30.15 -1.09
C LYS A 573 31.32 29.87 -2.00
N SER A 574 31.58 29.56 -3.27
CA SER A 574 30.55 29.16 -4.23
C SER A 574 29.77 27.92 -3.75
N ARG A 575 30.48 26.96 -3.13
CA ARG A 575 29.86 25.79 -2.51
C ARG A 575 29.00 26.15 -1.31
N VAL A 576 29.45 27.04 -0.43
CA VAL A 576 28.67 27.56 0.70
C VAL A 576 27.39 28.24 0.23
N ASP A 577 27.50 29.16 -0.74
CA ASP A 577 26.37 29.92 -1.29
C ASP A 577 25.34 28.98 -1.96
N TRP A 578 25.81 27.92 -2.61
CA TRP A 578 24.93 26.89 -3.15
C TRP A 578 24.17 26.15 -2.05
N LEU A 579 24.89 25.63 -1.05
CA LEU A 579 24.27 24.84 0.03
C LEU A 579 23.26 25.66 0.83
N LEU A 580 23.53 26.94 1.11
CA LEU A 580 22.60 27.84 1.79
C LEU A 580 21.31 28.07 0.97
N ARG A 581 21.45 28.33 -0.34
CA ARG A 581 20.29 28.43 -1.25
C ARG A 581 19.53 27.12 -1.33
N TRP A 582 20.21 25.98 -1.35
CA TRP A 582 19.60 24.66 -1.39
C TRP A 582 18.84 24.33 -0.09
N LEU A 583 19.43 24.61 1.08
CA LEU A 583 18.79 24.46 2.38
C LEU A 583 17.50 25.28 2.45
N SER A 584 17.57 26.57 2.08
CA SER A 584 16.40 27.45 1.98
C SER A 584 15.34 26.88 1.02
N TYR A 585 15.77 26.47 -0.18
CA TYR A 585 14.88 25.95 -1.20
C TYR A 585 14.19 24.65 -0.77
N LYS A 586 14.81 23.82 0.06
CA LYS A 586 14.27 22.51 0.47
C LYS A 586 13.56 22.51 1.82
N GLN A 587 13.76 23.51 2.67
CA GLN A 587 13.06 23.70 3.96
C GLN A 587 11.52 23.63 3.80
N MET A 588 10.84 22.92 4.70
CA MET A 588 9.37 22.86 4.66
C MET A 588 8.72 24.22 4.98
N LYS A 589 7.44 24.42 4.60
CA LYS A 589 6.72 25.68 4.85
C LYS A 589 6.62 26.04 6.33
N ASN A 590 6.54 25.03 7.20
CA ASN A 590 6.53 25.20 8.66
C ASN A 590 7.94 25.44 9.25
N GLY A 591 9.00 25.53 8.44
CA GLY A 591 10.38 25.71 8.90
C GLY A 591 11.12 24.42 9.22
N ALA A 592 10.52 23.24 9.06
CA ALA A 592 11.16 21.98 9.40
C ALA A 592 12.19 21.53 8.36
N PHE A 593 13.23 20.84 8.85
CA PHE A 593 14.11 20.01 8.05
C PHE A 593 13.76 18.54 8.29
N PRO A 594 13.04 17.88 7.36
CA PRO A 594 12.51 16.54 7.59
C PRO A 594 13.57 15.45 7.50
N TRP A 595 13.32 14.35 8.20
CA TRP A 595 14.21 13.20 8.29
C TRP A 595 13.43 11.88 8.48
N GLY A 596 14.06 10.74 8.23
CA GLY A 596 13.46 9.41 8.42
C GLY A 596 12.85 8.81 7.16
N ILE A 597 12.44 7.54 7.24
CA ILE A 597 11.84 6.78 6.14
C ILE A 597 10.54 6.09 6.60
N PRO A 598 9.37 6.52 6.08
CA PRO A 598 9.11 7.80 5.41
C PRO A 598 9.51 9.01 6.27
N PRO A 599 9.77 10.19 5.66
CA PRO A 599 10.21 11.36 6.42
C PRO A 599 9.14 11.88 7.38
N ASN A 600 9.57 12.57 8.43
CA ASN A 600 8.75 13.33 9.37
C ASN A 600 9.43 14.66 9.73
N ASP A 601 8.69 15.61 10.28
CA ASP A 601 9.15 16.96 10.68
C ASP A 601 9.82 16.96 12.07
N PHE A 602 10.85 16.14 12.23
CA PHE A 602 11.55 15.94 13.50
C PHE A 602 12.21 17.23 14.03
N THR A 603 11.86 17.61 15.25
CA THR A 603 12.41 18.80 15.94
C THR A 603 13.93 18.70 16.12
N LEU A 604 14.42 17.56 16.63
CA LEU A 604 15.85 17.33 16.87
C LEU A 604 16.68 17.51 15.60
N TYR A 605 16.20 17.00 14.46
CA TYR A 605 16.93 17.07 13.20
C TYR A 605 16.94 18.50 12.62
N THR A 606 15.86 19.25 12.84
CA THR A 606 15.80 20.69 12.52
C THR A 606 16.80 21.47 13.38
N ALA A 607 16.86 21.20 14.69
CA ALA A 607 17.83 21.83 15.59
C ALA A 607 19.29 21.53 15.19
N TYR A 608 19.60 20.28 14.87
CA TYR A 608 20.93 19.86 14.40
C TYR A 608 21.32 20.49 13.06
N THR A 609 20.34 20.86 12.22
CA THR A 609 20.60 21.59 10.98
C THR A 609 20.94 23.05 11.24
N LEU A 610 20.32 23.67 12.26
CA LEU A 610 20.58 25.08 12.59
C LEU A 610 21.86 25.30 13.41
N GLU A 611 22.29 24.32 14.20
CA GLU A 611 23.46 24.43 15.07
C GLU A 611 24.72 24.98 14.37
N PRO A 612 25.22 24.42 13.25
CA PRO A 612 26.38 24.98 12.54
C PRO A 612 26.09 26.30 11.81
N LEU A 613 24.82 26.69 11.68
CA LEU A 613 24.38 27.90 10.97
C LEU A 613 24.00 29.04 11.92
N LYS A 614 24.28 28.90 13.23
CA LYS A 614 23.87 29.89 14.25
C LYS A 614 24.38 31.31 13.96
N ASP A 615 25.58 31.44 13.39
CA ASP A 615 26.20 32.72 13.06
C ASP A 615 26.04 33.11 11.58
N ILE A 616 25.42 32.23 10.78
CA ILE A 616 25.22 32.42 9.34
C ILE A 616 23.78 32.84 9.10
N ASN A 617 23.58 33.89 8.31
CA ASN A 617 22.25 34.32 7.90
C ASN A 617 21.86 33.64 6.57
N PHE A 618 20.66 33.06 6.52
CA PHE A 618 20.10 32.47 5.30
C PHE A 618 18.58 32.56 5.30
N ASP A 619 17.98 32.62 4.11
CA ASP A 619 16.52 32.68 3.97
C ASP A 619 15.88 31.40 4.52
N GLY A 620 15.01 31.55 5.52
CA GLY A 620 14.33 30.45 6.21
C GLY A 620 14.78 30.22 7.66
N LYS A 621 15.91 30.78 8.10
CA LYS A 621 16.40 30.61 9.48
C LYS A 621 15.35 30.94 10.54
N GLU A 622 14.72 32.11 10.43
CA GLU A 622 13.66 32.57 11.35
C GLU A 622 12.47 31.59 11.41
N LYS A 623 12.06 31.00 10.28
CA LYS A 623 10.97 30.01 10.25
C LYS A 623 11.34 28.76 11.03
N SER A 624 12.59 28.29 10.92
CA SER A 624 13.06 27.16 11.71
C SER A 624 13.15 27.50 13.20
N LEU A 625 13.61 28.70 13.56
CA LEU A 625 13.65 29.14 14.97
C LEU A 625 12.25 29.19 15.58
N SER A 626 11.29 29.83 14.90
CA SER A 626 9.89 29.87 15.36
C SER A 626 9.26 28.48 15.48
N LEU A 627 9.62 27.55 14.59
CA LEU A 627 9.22 26.15 14.73
C LEU A 627 9.80 25.54 16.01
N LEU A 628 11.10 25.67 16.26
CA LEU A 628 11.75 25.11 17.45
C LEU A 628 11.16 25.68 18.75
N GLU A 629 10.93 26.98 18.82
CA GLU A 629 10.24 27.63 19.95
C GLU A 629 8.84 27.04 20.16
N SER A 630 8.07 26.86 19.08
CA SER A 630 6.73 26.27 19.17
C SER A 630 6.71 24.79 19.64
N ARG A 631 7.86 24.11 19.60
CA ARG A 631 8.05 22.70 19.99
C ARG A 631 8.66 22.54 21.38
N GLU A 632 8.98 23.65 22.04
CA GLU A 632 9.36 23.66 23.44
C GLU A 632 8.13 23.56 24.36
N ARG A 633 8.23 22.76 25.42
CA ARG A 633 7.25 22.66 26.50
C ARG A 633 8.00 22.79 27.83
N GLU A 634 7.27 23.12 28.90
CA GLU A 634 7.86 23.40 30.21
C GLU A 634 8.78 22.26 30.73
N ASP A 635 8.45 21.00 30.43
CA ASP A 635 9.19 19.84 30.95
C ASP A 635 9.95 19.05 29.86
N TYR A 636 9.77 19.38 28.59
CA TYR A 636 10.35 18.62 27.50
C TYR A 636 10.31 19.34 26.16
N PHE A 637 11.07 18.84 25.19
CA PHE A 637 10.92 19.23 23.80
C PHE A 637 10.14 18.16 23.02
N MET A 638 9.18 18.58 22.21
CA MET A 638 8.46 17.67 21.32
C MET A 638 9.41 17.13 20.25
N THR A 639 9.45 15.82 20.01
CA THR A 639 10.22 15.23 18.90
C THR A 639 9.44 15.33 17.59
N THR A 640 8.12 15.19 17.65
CA THR A 640 7.15 15.40 16.55
C THR A 640 5.93 16.19 17.07
N PRO A 641 5.08 16.78 16.22
CA PRO A 641 3.94 17.57 16.69
C PRO A 641 2.86 16.75 17.41
N LYS A 642 2.95 15.42 17.39
CA LYS A 642 1.99 14.51 18.02
C LYS A 642 2.45 14.02 19.40
N ASP A 643 3.66 14.38 19.85
CA ASP A 643 4.22 13.88 21.09
C ASP A 643 3.56 14.52 22.31
N SER A 644 3.25 13.70 23.31
CA SER A 644 2.71 14.14 24.59
C SER A 644 3.73 14.12 25.74
N ARG A 645 4.92 13.55 25.50
CA ARG A 645 6.06 13.46 26.44
C ARG A 645 7.37 13.44 25.66
N GLY A 646 8.44 14.01 26.22
CA GLY A 646 9.78 13.95 25.64
C GLY A 646 10.57 12.70 26.06
N GLY A 647 11.53 12.31 25.24
CA GLY A 647 12.53 11.30 25.60
C GLY A 647 13.74 11.96 26.25
N MET A 648 14.29 11.35 27.30
CA MET A 648 15.48 11.83 28.02
C MET A 648 16.66 12.17 27.08
N VAL A 649 17.00 11.26 26.17
CA VAL A 649 18.10 11.46 25.21
C VAL A 649 17.83 12.64 24.28
N THR A 650 16.61 12.72 23.73
CA THR A 650 16.21 13.80 22.83
C THR A 650 16.25 15.16 23.55
N ASN A 651 15.80 15.19 24.81
CA ASN A 651 15.86 16.38 25.66
C ASN A 651 17.32 16.82 25.92
N ALA A 652 18.18 15.87 26.28
CA ALA A 652 19.61 16.14 26.47
C ALA A 652 20.24 16.73 25.21
N LEU A 653 20.02 16.12 24.04
CA LEU A 653 20.62 16.54 22.78
C LEU A 653 20.15 17.92 22.28
N MET A 654 18.93 18.34 22.61
CA MET A 654 18.40 19.65 22.22
C MET A 654 18.79 20.76 23.19
N LEU A 655 18.96 20.47 24.48
CA LEU A 655 19.25 21.45 25.52
C LEU A 655 20.41 22.42 25.15
N PRO A 656 21.64 21.95 24.83
CA PRO A 656 22.73 22.86 24.50
C PRO A 656 22.49 23.62 23.19
N ILE A 657 21.75 23.03 22.24
CA ILE A 657 21.49 23.65 20.94
C ILE A 657 20.48 24.79 21.08
N TYR A 658 19.39 24.58 21.82
CA TYR A 658 18.43 25.65 22.12
C TYR A 658 19.11 26.80 22.87
N LYS A 659 20.04 26.47 23.79
CA LYS A 659 20.85 27.48 24.49
C LYS A 659 21.73 28.26 23.52
N GLU A 660 22.44 27.55 22.64
CA GLU A 660 23.35 28.12 21.65
C GLU A 660 22.63 28.96 20.58
N LEU A 661 21.38 28.61 20.23
CA LEU A 661 20.52 29.38 19.35
C LEU A 661 19.83 30.57 20.05
N GLY A 662 19.93 30.70 21.37
CA GLY A 662 19.34 31.79 22.14
C GLY A 662 17.82 31.72 22.32
N ILE A 663 17.22 30.54 22.11
CA ILE A 663 15.75 30.34 22.14
C ILE A 663 15.27 29.53 23.35
N LEU A 664 16.17 29.06 24.22
CA LEU A 664 15.83 28.22 25.37
C LEU A 664 15.07 29.01 26.45
N ASN A 665 13.88 28.55 26.83
CA ASN A 665 13.15 29.11 27.96
C ASN A 665 13.80 28.71 29.31
N SER A 666 13.84 29.64 30.26
CA SER A 666 14.48 29.42 31.56
C SER A 666 13.78 28.35 32.43
N THR A 667 12.45 28.22 32.33
CA THR A 667 11.70 27.16 33.03
C THR A 667 12.04 25.80 32.46
N THR A 668 12.02 25.66 31.13
CA THR A 668 12.39 24.44 30.44
C THR A 668 13.84 24.03 30.73
N GLU A 669 14.76 25.00 30.67
CA GLU A 669 16.18 24.80 31.00
C GLU A 669 16.34 24.18 32.39
N LYS A 670 15.70 24.79 33.41
CA LYS A 670 15.75 24.30 34.78
C LYS A 670 15.18 22.89 34.93
N ASN A 671 14.02 22.63 34.32
CA ASN A 671 13.32 21.36 34.46
C ASN A 671 14.09 20.23 33.77
N ILE A 672 14.56 20.44 32.54
CA ILE A 672 15.32 19.43 31.79
C ILE A 672 16.68 19.16 32.46
N VAL A 673 17.43 20.20 32.84
CA VAL A 673 18.72 20.00 33.55
C VAL A 673 18.49 19.25 34.87
N GLY A 674 17.49 19.66 35.66
CA GLY A 674 17.15 19.01 36.92
C GLY A 674 16.75 17.54 36.73
N GLN A 675 15.99 17.22 35.68
CA GLN A 675 15.63 15.85 35.34
C GLN A 675 16.87 15.02 34.97
N LEU A 676 17.71 15.50 34.05
CA LEU A 676 18.90 14.78 33.61
C LEU A 676 19.85 14.48 34.78
N LEU A 677 20.09 15.46 35.66
CA LEU A 677 20.94 15.26 36.83
C LEU A 677 20.35 14.25 37.83
N LYS A 678 19.02 14.26 38.00
CA LYS A 678 18.33 13.34 38.91
C LYS A 678 18.31 11.90 38.39
N GLU A 679 18.25 11.71 37.08
CA GLU A 679 18.20 10.39 36.43
C GLU A 679 19.57 9.72 36.34
N GLN A 680 20.68 10.45 36.58
CA GLN A 680 22.02 9.87 36.62
C GLN A 680 22.17 8.92 37.82
N LYS A 681 22.61 7.68 37.56
CA LYS A 681 22.91 6.69 38.60
C LYS A 681 24.17 7.07 39.38
N GLY A 682 24.32 6.46 40.57
CA GLY A 682 25.48 6.69 41.43
C GLY A 682 26.84 6.30 40.82
N ASP A 683 26.84 5.40 39.82
CA ASP A 683 28.04 5.01 39.08
C ASP A 683 28.42 6.01 37.97
N GLY A 684 27.58 7.01 37.67
CA GLY A 684 27.81 8.02 36.64
C GLY A 684 27.07 7.77 35.31
N SER A 685 26.44 6.60 35.13
CA SER A 685 25.66 6.27 33.91
C SER A 685 24.20 6.73 34.01
N TRP A 686 23.51 6.90 32.87
CA TRP A 686 22.05 7.12 32.86
C TRP A 686 21.28 5.81 32.71
N ASN A 687 21.86 4.84 31.99
CA ASN A 687 21.35 3.49 31.85
C ASN A 687 22.51 2.54 31.50
N ASP A 688 22.20 1.26 31.31
CA ASP A 688 23.21 0.24 30.98
C ASP A 688 23.67 0.32 29.51
N ASN A 689 23.16 1.29 28.74
CA ASN A 689 23.53 1.51 27.34
C ASN A 689 24.57 2.64 27.25
N LEU A 690 25.82 2.27 26.97
CA LEU A 690 26.93 3.20 26.78
C LEU A 690 26.62 4.36 25.83
N GLY A 691 25.92 4.09 24.71
CA GLY A 691 25.56 5.13 23.74
C GLY A 691 24.61 6.19 24.30
N THR A 692 23.71 5.81 25.21
CA THR A 692 22.84 6.77 25.91
C THR A 692 23.66 7.67 26.83
N THR A 693 24.57 7.08 27.63
CA THR A 693 25.45 7.84 28.52
C THR A 693 26.34 8.80 27.73
N ILE A 694 26.93 8.36 26.61
CA ILE A 694 27.73 9.23 25.73
C ILE A 694 26.90 10.41 25.21
N ALA A 695 25.68 10.16 24.72
CA ALA A 695 24.82 11.20 24.17
C ALA A 695 24.40 12.24 25.23
N VAL A 696 24.06 11.80 26.44
CA VAL A 696 23.66 12.71 27.53
C VAL A 696 24.87 13.47 28.07
N ALA A 697 25.99 12.78 28.31
CA ALA A 697 27.21 13.39 28.84
C ALA A 697 27.81 14.41 27.88
N SER A 698 27.87 14.12 26.57
CA SER A 698 28.36 15.10 25.58
C SER A 698 27.46 16.33 25.51
N SER A 699 26.15 16.15 25.66
CA SER A 699 25.20 17.27 25.68
C SER A 699 25.35 18.15 26.93
N LEU A 700 25.51 17.54 28.11
CA LEU A 700 25.78 18.26 29.37
C LEU A 700 27.14 18.94 29.36
N ALA A 701 28.16 18.32 28.74
CA ALA A 701 29.47 18.94 28.53
C ALA A 701 29.36 20.21 27.68
N ARG A 702 28.57 20.16 26.60
CA ARG A 702 28.32 21.34 25.76
C ARG A 702 27.53 22.40 26.50
N TYR A 703 26.51 22.00 27.25
CA TYR A 703 25.73 22.91 28.08
C TYR A 703 26.60 23.60 29.14
N TYR A 704 27.52 22.87 29.79
CA TYR A 704 28.50 23.44 30.71
C TYR A 704 29.39 24.48 30.01
N GLN A 705 29.98 24.15 28.86
CA GLN A 705 30.81 25.10 28.11
C GLN A 705 30.07 26.41 27.75
N LEU A 706 28.76 26.34 27.54
CA LEU A 706 27.92 27.51 27.20
C LEU A 706 27.48 28.32 28.43
N THR A 707 27.44 27.74 29.62
CA THR A 707 26.76 28.32 30.79
C THR A 707 27.61 28.45 32.05
N GLY A 708 28.70 27.68 32.17
CA GLY A 708 29.46 27.54 33.41
C GLY A 708 28.71 26.79 34.52
N ASN A 709 27.69 25.99 34.20
CA ASN A 709 26.93 25.23 35.20
C ASN A 709 27.76 24.09 35.81
N GLU A 710 28.34 24.31 36.98
CA GLU A 710 29.20 23.35 37.69
C GLU A 710 28.50 22.02 38.03
N SER A 711 27.19 22.03 38.28
CA SER A 711 26.45 20.76 38.52
C SER A 711 26.41 19.87 37.28
N ALA A 712 26.35 20.48 36.09
CA ALA A 712 26.49 19.74 34.83
C ALA A 712 27.91 19.19 34.66
N LEU A 713 28.95 19.98 35.01
CA LEU A 713 30.34 19.51 34.96
C LEU A 713 30.57 18.32 35.90
N ASP A 714 30.08 18.36 37.12
CA ASP A 714 30.21 17.25 38.08
C ASP A 714 29.55 15.97 37.54
N SER A 715 28.39 16.11 36.89
CA SER A 715 27.70 14.99 36.23
C SER A 715 28.52 14.43 35.06
N VAL A 716 29.12 15.31 34.24
CA VAL A 716 30.00 14.94 33.13
C VAL A 716 31.25 14.21 33.64
N LYS A 717 31.88 14.68 34.72
CA LYS A 717 33.05 14.03 35.33
C LYS A 717 32.73 12.61 35.82
N LYS A 718 31.58 12.41 36.48
CA LYS A 718 31.13 11.07 36.90
C LYS A 718 30.91 10.15 35.70
N ALA A 719 30.23 10.64 34.66
CA ALA A 719 30.01 9.87 33.44
C ALA A 719 31.33 9.52 32.74
N ALA A 720 32.27 10.48 32.67
CA ALA A 720 33.59 10.28 32.10
C ALA A 720 34.38 9.21 32.86
N GLN A 721 34.40 9.27 34.20
CA GLN A 721 35.03 8.23 35.04
C GLN A 721 34.43 6.85 34.77
N TRP A 722 33.10 6.74 34.75
CA TRP A 722 32.41 5.50 34.40
C TRP A 722 32.83 4.96 33.03
N MET A 723 32.87 5.83 32.01
CA MET A 723 33.26 5.47 30.65
C MET A 723 34.70 4.94 30.57
N THR A 724 35.63 5.39 31.42
CA THR A 724 36.98 4.80 31.46
C THR A 724 36.95 3.32 31.85
N GLY A 725 35.99 2.91 32.70
CA GLY A 725 35.75 1.52 33.06
C GLY A 725 35.17 0.68 31.91
N GLU A 726 34.58 1.31 30.90
CA GLU A 726 34.03 0.66 29.70
C GLU A 726 35.05 0.58 28.54
N GLN A 727 36.27 1.11 28.75
CA GLN A 727 37.36 1.13 27.78
C GLN A 727 38.48 0.17 28.23
N GLU A 728 39.09 -0.52 27.27
CA GLU A 728 40.31 -1.32 27.47
C GLU A 728 41.56 -0.43 27.43
N ASP A 729 42.70 -0.96 27.87
CA ASP A 729 44.00 -0.24 27.82
C ASP A 729 44.42 0.13 26.39
N SER A 730 43.93 -0.62 25.40
CA SER A 730 44.10 -0.32 23.97
C SER A 730 43.30 0.90 23.47
N GLY A 731 42.43 1.47 24.31
CA GLY A 731 41.48 2.51 23.92
C GLY A 731 40.19 1.98 23.28
N LYS A 732 40.10 0.68 23.01
CA LYS A 732 38.89 0.04 22.46
C LYS A 732 37.79 -0.07 23.52
N LEU A 733 36.53 0.10 23.13
CA LEU A 733 35.38 -0.16 24.00
C LEU A 733 35.19 -1.66 24.25
N LYS A 734 34.98 -2.06 25.50
CA LYS A 734 34.69 -3.45 25.90
C LYS A 734 33.43 -4.01 25.22
N ALA A 735 32.49 -3.14 24.89
CA ALA A 735 31.26 -3.49 24.17
C ALA A 735 31.49 -3.77 22.66
N GLU A 736 32.65 -3.39 22.09
CA GLU A 736 32.97 -3.57 20.67
C GLU A 736 33.40 -5.02 20.37
N LYS A 737 32.40 -5.91 20.24
CA LYS A 737 32.60 -7.35 20.00
C LYS A 737 33.21 -7.69 18.64
N TYR A 738 33.04 -6.82 17.65
CA TYR A 738 33.63 -6.92 16.32
C TYR A 738 34.11 -5.53 15.90
N GLU A 739 35.11 -5.49 15.02
CA GLU A 739 35.68 -4.24 14.53
C GLU A 739 34.59 -3.34 13.94
N TYR A 740 34.58 -2.05 14.29
CA TYR A 740 33.57 -1.08 13.86
C TYR A 740 32.14 -1.36 14.34
N ALA A 741 31.95 -2.11 15.43
CA ALA A 741 30.64 -2.12 16.10
C ALA A 741 30.24 -0.72 16.60
N TYR A 742 31.24 0.13 16.90
CA TYR A 742 31.09 1.56 17.15
C TYR A 742 31.89 2.36 16.13
N SER A 743 31.26 3.39 15.55
CA SER A 743 31.92 4.34 14.65
C SER A 743 33.02 5.10 15.40
N ARG A 744 34.09 5.49 14.70
CA ARG A 744 35.12 6.36 15.30
C ARG A 744 34.61 7.75 15.64
N ALA A 745 33.47 8.15 15.06
CA ALA A 745 32.72 9.31 15.52
C ALA A 745 32.18 9.18 16.96
N THR A 746 31.86 7.97 17.43
CA THR A 746 31.49 7.74 18.83
C THR A 746 32.69 7.96 19.75
N TYR A 747 33.88 7.50 19.35
CA TYR A 747 35.11 7.74 20.10
C TYR A 747 35.47 9.23 20.15
N ALA A 748 35.26 9.99 19.06
CA ALA A 748 35.44 11.45 19.07
C ALA A 748 34.49 12.17 20.06
N GLN A 749 33.27 11.66 20.26
CA GLN A 749 32.39 12.15 21.33
C GLN A 749 32.95 11.88 22.71
N MET A 750 33.58 10.72 22.92
CA MET A 750 34.23 10.38 24.19
C MET A 750 35.44 11.27 24.44
N VAL A 751 36.28 11.51 23.42
CA VAL A 751 37.40 12.47 23.50
C VAL A 751 36.92 13.82 23.99
N TYR A 752 35.82 14.33 23.42
CA TYR A 752 35.23 15.59 23.86
C TYR A 752 34.76 15.56 25.32
N ILE A 753 34.12 14.48 25.75
CA ILE A 753 33.69 14.31 27.15
C ILE A 753 34.91 14.30 28.10
N TYR A 754 35.95 13.54 27.76
CA TYR A 754 37.19 13.47 28.56
C TYR A 754 37.91 14.81 28.64
N HIS A 755 37.95 15.54 27.53
CA HIS A 755 38.52 16.86 27.44
C HIS A 755 37.83 17.84 28.42
N VAL A 756 36.49 17.89 28.39
CA VAL A 756 35.72 18.76 29.30
C VAL A 756 35.81 18.28 30.76
N ALA A 757 35.90 16.97 30.99
CA ALA A 757 36.06 16.40 32.34
C ALA A 757 37.48 16.58 32.93
N GLY A 758 38.48 16.93 32.11
CA GLY A 758 39.88 17.04 32.52
C GLY A 758 40.60 15.69 32.71
N LEU A 759 40.17 14.64 32.01
CA LEU A 759 40.77 13.30 32.07
C LEU A 759 41.77 13.08 30.91
N SER A 760 42.92 13.76 30.98
CA SER A 760 43.91 13.81 29.89
C SER A 760 44.43 12.43 29.44
N ASP A 761 44.68 11.50 30.38
CA ASP A 761 45.17 10.15 30.02
C ASP A 761 44.14 9.37 29.19
N ALA A 762 42.85 9.47 29.55
CA ALA A 762 41.77 8.80 28.83
C ALA A 762 41.50 9.48 27.47
N GLU A 763 41.61 10.81 27.42
CA GLU A 763 41.54 11.60 26.19
C GLU A 763 42.62 11.17 25.19
N GLU A 764 43.89 11.18 25.60
CA GLU A 764 45.03 10.83 24.74
C GLU A 764 44.94 9.38 24.26
N ARG A 765 44.62 8.44 25.15
CA ARG A 765 44.42 7.02 24.79
C ARG A 765 43.32 6.86 23.74
N THR A 766 42.21 7.57 23.89
CA THR A 766 41.09 7.49 22.94
C THR A 766 41.44 8.14 21.61
N LEU A 767 42.15 9.27 21.63
CA LEU A 767 42.59 9.96 20.42
C LEU A 767 43.57 9.09 19.61
N ARG A 768 44.55 8.50 20.27
CA ARG A 768 45.51 7.56 19.66
C ARG A 768 44.80 6.37 19.01
N PHE A 769 43.82 5.81 19.69
CA PHE A 769 43.00 4.72 19.14
C PHE A 769 42.27 5.15 17.86
N ILE A 770 41.74 6.38 17.78
CA ILE A 770 41.14 6.91 16.55
C ILE A 770 42.20 7.02 15.45
N GLU A 771 43.36 7.61 15.73
CA GLU A 771 44.44 7.81 14.74
C GLU A 771 44.95 6.49 14.15
N GLU A 772 45.15 5.48 15.00
CA GLU A 772 45.69 4.18 14.60
C GLU A 772 44.67 3.32 13.85
N THR A 773 43.37 3.48 14.14
CA THR A 773 42.34 2.55 13.67
C THR A 773 41.29 3.15 12.75
N PHE A 774 41.23 4.47 12.57
CA PHE A 774 40.27 5.09 11.66
C PHE A 774 40.48 4.61 10.22
N ASN A 775 39.37 4.33 9.53
CA ASN A 775 39.35 3.86 8.16
C ASN A 775 37.96 4.19 7.60
N PRO A 776 37.86 5.21 6.75
CA PRO A 776 36.57 5.64 6.23
C PRO A 776 35.90 4.58 5.35
N ASN A 777 36.64 3.60 4.82
CA ASN A 777 36.07 2.51 4.02
C ASN A 777 35.33 1.45 4.87
N ARG A 778 35.51 1.48 6.20
CA ARG A 778 34.86 0.56 7.16
C ARG A 778 33.71 1.22 7.94
N GLU A 779 33.60 2.55 7.87
CA GLU A 779 32.49 3.28 8.44
C GLU A 779 31.19 2.98 7.67
N VAL A 780 30.09 2.75 8.39
CA VAL A 780 28.78 2.51 7.76
C VAL A 780 28.27 3.78 7.06
N HIS A 781 28.60 4.94 7.64
CA HIS A 781 28.26 6.28 7.14
C HIS A 781 29.52 7.16 7.19
N PRO A 782 30.44 7.03 6.21
CA PRO A 782 31.73 7.70 6.29
C PRO A 782 31.63 9.24 6.32
N LEU A 783 30.69 9.84 5.58
CA LEU A 783 30.50 11.30 5.59
C LEU A 783 29.98 11.77 6.96
N ASP A 784 28.93 11.13 7.48
CA ASP A 784 28.40 11.41 8.82
C ASP A 784 29.47 11.24 9.90
N ALA A 785 30.30 10.20 9.80
CA ALA A 785 31.38 9.95 10.74
C ALA A 785 32.41 11.10 10.77
N VAL A 786 32.90 11.51 9.60
CA VAL A 786 33.88 12.61 9.47
C VAL A 786 33.29 13.94 9.94
N LEU A 787 32.05 14.26 9.60
CA LEU A 787 31.40 15.50 10.05
C LEU A 787 31.04 15.49 11.53
N THR A 788 30.74 14.32 12.09
CA THR A 788 30.56 14.17 13.53
C THR A 788 31.88 14.34 14.28
N MET A 789 32.99 13.78 13.76
CA MET A 789 34.33 14.03 14.30
C MET A 789 34.68 15.52 14.21
N TYR A 790 34.40 16.18 13.09
CA TYR A 790 34.55 17.63 12.94
C TYR A 790 33.79 18.41 14.01
N ARG A 791 32.54 18.00 14.29
CA ARG A 791 31.69 18.61 15.31
C ARG A 791 32.33 18.54 16.70
N TYR A 792 32.70 17.35 17.15
CA TYR A 792 33.15 17.13 18.52
C TYR A 792 34.61 17.52 18.76
N PHE A 793 35.52 17.32 17.80
CA PHE A 793 36.86 17.92 17.86
C PHE A 793 36.78 19.44 17.83
N GLY A 794 35.80 20.01 17.11
CA GLY A 794 35.54 21.44 17.14
C GLY A 794 35.12 21.95 18.52
N TYR A 795 34.37 21.16 19.29
CA TYR A 795 34.00 21.50 20.68
C TYR A 795 35.12 21.32 21.69
N ALA A 796 36.03 20.36 21.47
CA ALA A 796 37.18 20.13 22.34
C ALA A 796 38.30 21.15 22.07
N TYR A 797 38.74 21.26 20.81
CA TYR A 797 40.00 21.92 20.45
C TYR A 797 39.82 23.21 19.62
N GLY A 798 38.58 23.58 19.32
CA GLY A 798 38.28 24.62 18.36
C GLY A 798 38.23 24.10 16.92
N ARG A 799 37.46 24.80 16.08
CA ARG A 799 37.12 24.37 14.71
C ARG A 799 38.33 24.31 13.78
N ASP A 800 39.22 25.26 13.95
CA ASP A 800 40.48 25.37 13.22
C ASP A 800 41.36 24.14 13.39
N ARG A 801 41.54 23.70 14.65
CA ARG A 801 42.30 22.50 14.96
C ARG A 801 41.59 21.24 14.49
N ALA A 802 40.26 21.21 14.55
CA ALA A 802 39.48 20.09 14.05
C ALA A 802 39.67 19.85 12.55
N VAL A 803 39.73 20.91 11.72
CA VAL A 803 40.03 20.78 10.28
C VAL A 803 41.40 20.14 10.05
N GLU A 804 42.42 20.54 10.81
CA GLU A 804 43.77 19.99 10.70
C GLU A 804 43.83 18.51 11.07
N ILE A 805 43.20 18.12 12.19
CA ILE A 805 43.13 16.72 12.64
C ILE A 805 42.47 15.85 11.57
N LEU A 806 41.35 16.29 11.00
CA LEU A 806 40.63 15.52 9.98
C LEU A 806 41.41 15.39 8.68
N ASN A 807 42.07 16.47 8.26
CA ASN A 807 42.89 16.44 7.05
C ASN A 807 44.06 15.45 7.21
N GLU A 808 44.67 15.39 8.40
CA GLU A 808 45.72 14.42 8.71
C GLU A 808 45.19 12.99 8.72
N LEU A 809 44.07 12.74 9.41
CA LEU A 809 43.44 11.41 9.47
C LEU A 809 43.10 10.88 8.08
N LEU A 810 42.55 11.72 7.20
CA LEU A 810 42.18 11.34 5.83
C LEU A 810 43.39 11.23 4.90
N ARG A 811 44.50 11.89 5.22
CA ARG A 811 45.78 11.69 4.52
C ARG A 811 46.37 10.31 4.83
N LEU A 812 46.31 9.89 6.09
CA LEU A 812 46.79 8.58 6.52
C LEU A 812 45.87 7.43 6.07
N HIS A 813 44.57 7.69 6.00
CA HIS A 813 43.54 6.69 5.69
C HIS A 813 42.61 7.16 4.55
N PRO A 814 43.10 7.23 3.31
CA PRO A 814 42.30 7.72 2.19
C PRO A 814 41.14 6.75 1.87
N LEU A 815 40.01 7.31 1.44
CA LEU A 815 38.91 6.50 0.87
C LEU A 815 39.38 5.90 -0.45
N LEU A 816 39.15 4.60 -0.66
CA LEU A 816 39.52 3.91 -1.89
C LEU A 816 38.88 4.59 -3.11
N GLU A 817 39.53 4.48 -4.26
CA GLU A 817 38.90 4.84 -5.54
C GLU A 817 37.86 3.77 -5.85
N PHE A 818 36.58 4.18 -5.87
CA PHE A 818 35.52 3.35 -6.44
C PHE A 818 35.56 3.59 -7.95
N SER A 819 36.02 2.58 -8.69
CA SER A 819 36.04 2.55 -10.17
C SER A 819 34.65 2.48 -10.77
#